data_AF-A0AAD5M288-F1
#
_entry.id   AF-A0AAD5M288-F1
#
_cell.length_a   1.000
_cell.length_b   1.000
_cell.length_c   1.000
_cell.angle_alpha   90.00
_cell.angle_beta   90.00
_cell.angle_gamma   90.00
#
_symmetry.space_group_name_H-M   'P 1'
#
loop_
_entity.id
_entity.type
_entity.pdbx_description
1 polymer ?
#
loop_
_entity_poly.entity_id
_entity_poly.type
_entity_poly.pdbx_seq_one_letter_code
_entity_poly.pdbx_strand_id
1 'polypeptide(L)'
;MLRAADANARVIDVCASLVERHGLPRETAERFRGAWLAPLALHETSLEQVVLSDASNVFLKNPSDLRDAKGYRDTGTLFFHERVVQEATLLNQQLQRRGDRDRVHLLPWLVESFDAKRFGLPPHSPSDKLKHSWSFRGLASMEQDASLLLVDKRRARQALSVLWFAITELRFNVDVPRGPDELYWLAFEIAQLPYTFSPWGAASLSAGRSHDVSKFEATLCGALCQYLPDSDGAPELLFVHGAALIDPSQSDASALHQRFNLLPTHMTPRQPRAAAAPKDGEQYAVGCSVGLGKTEAPSALRHHLWRRRQHFMSASLGLMQSLRSCDMGGPFSDFSNHTLVLGATLIFHGSQSAGTEASPQTAFYRSSDAVLAALRRDGEPSEIATSAEALAPKARSERSYAEPSVELVPDSQGFIMCLHDDTVALGLSLIRELRCLENFDVVEIYCCNGDLSKQNQRLLREQDENVDVVDICAELVAQQVFDDEIARQFERSNWLKALAVHQSQLVQAIVLDADVLLLKDPRSVHKKQGYTKTGTVFFYDRVVNASLHENACDGINISHVVQTFDYARFGHEYRPSDQLRNSLAFRGETCHEQDSSMLAIKKTQFGADKAMQLLWFLATEHRFAESFSWGDKEAFWLAYELAHVPYFFSPWGASVVSATANHDLERHPETLCGSLAQYEPVAADDTDEPALLYVNGKALVDPVPFEFGGSARDVATVRSNQVFNLLPTHVTPRHQRRAAQAAPEQGRAFIECLTGLGSTAAPAALRTALWRRRVHFLSIAMGHVAPLASCNPLA
;
A
#
# COMPACT_ATOMS: atom_id res chain seq x y z
N MET A 1 15.47 -18.48 9.07
CA MET A 1 14.27 -18.33 8.24
C MET A 1 14.20 -19.38 7.13
N LEU A 2 15.00 -19.27 6.05
CA LEU A 2 14.91 -20.17 4.88
C LEU A 2 14.99 -21.67 5.20
N ARG A 3 15.98 -22.10 5.99
CA ARG A 3 16.11 -23.50 6.45
C ARG A 3 14.94 -23.99 7.33
N ALA A 4 14.24 -23.06 7.98
CA ALA A 4 13.08 -23.40 8.79
C ALA A 4 11.81 -23.55 7.93
N ALA A 5 11.77 -22.97 6.73
CA ALA A 5 10.68 -23.14 5.78
C ALA A 5 10.84 -24.44 4.96
N ASP A 6 12.06 -24.74 4.50
CA ASP A 6 12.36 -25.95 3.72
C ASP A 6 13.72 -26.54 4.16
N ALA A 7 13.72 -27.84 4.51
CA ALA A 7 14.92 -28.56 4.93
C ALA A 7 15.95 -28.71 3.80
N ASN A 8 15.51 -28.65 2.54
CA ASN A 8 16.39 -28.71 1.37
C ASN A 8 17.01 -27.35 1.03
N ALA A 9 16.53 -26.25 1.64
CA ALA A 9 17.06 -24.92 1.37
C ALA A 9 18.48 -24.74 1.94
N ARG A 10 19.42 -24.34 1.09
CA ARG A 10 20.80 -24.04 1.48
C ARG A 10 21.09 -22.56 1.25
N VAL A 11 21.55 -21.89 2.30
CA VAL A 11 22.08 -20.53 2.22
C VAL A 11 23.58 -20.63 1.99
N ILE A 12 24.06 -20.00 0.92
CA ILE A 12 25.47 -19.97 0.54
C ILE A 12 25.89 -18.50 0.48
N ASP A 13 26.84 -18.12 1.32
CA ASP A 13 27.55 -16.84 1.15
C ASP A 13 28.61 -17.05 0.06
N VAL A 14 28.23 -16.70 -1.16
CA VAL A 14 29.04 -16.85 -2.36
C VAL A 14 30.35 -16.05 -2.27
N CYS A 15 30.28 -14.83 -1.70
CA CYS A 15 31.46 -13.99 -1.55
C CYS A 15 32.43 -14.56 -0.51
N ALA A 16 31.92 -14.96 0.67
CA ALA A 16 32.76 -15.57 1.69
C ALA A 16 33.39 -16.89 1.19
N SER A 17 32.61 -17.74 0.52
CA SER A 17 33.11 -19.01 -0.03
C SER A 17 34.22 -18.82 -1.07
N LEU A 18 34.11 -17.79 -1.91
CA LEU A 18 35.14 -17.45 -2.89
C LEU A 18 36.40 -16.89 -2.24
N VAL A 19 36.27 -16.09 -1.18
CA VAL A 19 37.42 -15.54 -0.43
C VAL A 19 38.17 -16.66 0.30
N GLU A 20 37.45 -17.56 0.98
CA GLU A 20 38.04 -18.69 1.71
C GLU A 20 38.81 -19.63 0.79
N ARG A 21 38.35 -19.82 -0.45
CA ARG A 21 39.02 -20.65 -1.45
C ARG A 21 40.07 -19.92 -2.28
N HIS A 22 40.41 -18.68 -1.92
CA HIS A 22 41.31 -17.82 -2.66
C HIS A 22 40.90 -17.59 -4.13
N GLY A 23 39.60 -17.72 -4.44
CA GLY A 23 39.03 -17.46 -5.76
C GLY A 23 38.82 -15.97 -6.05
N LEU A 24 38.61 -15.15 -5.01
CA LEU A 24 38.56 -13.68 -5.10
C LEU A 24 39.24 -13.03 -3.90
N PRO A 25 39.94 -11.89 -4.08
CA PRO A 25 40.36 -11.05 -2.96
C PRO A 25 39.16 -10.52 -2.19
N ARG A 26 39.27 -10.40 -0.87
CA ARG A 26 38.20 -9.89 0.00
C ARG A 26 37.66 -8.53 -0.44
N GLU A 27 38.56 -7.60 -0.76
CA GLU A 27 38.21 -6.28 -1.27
C GLU A 27 37.36 -6.34 -2.55
N THR A 28 37.65 -7.30 -3.43
CA THR A 28 36.91 -7.51 -4.67
C THR A 28 35.54 -8.14 -4.40
N ALA A 29 35.48 -9.13 -3.51
CA ALA A 29 34.26 -9.81 -3.10
C ALA A 29 33.26 -8.86 -2.42
N GLU A 30 33.75 -7.93 -1.60
CA GLU A 30 32.93 -6.91 -0.92
C GLU A 30 32.22 -5.96 -1.91
N ARG A 31 32.74 -5.82 -3.13
CA ARG A 31 32.10 -5.01 -4.17
C ARG A 31 30.89 -5.70 -4.80
N PHE A 32 30.72 -7.03 -4.70
CA PHE A 32 29.58 -7.74 -5.32
C PHE A 32 28.31 -7.60 -4.48
N ARG A 33 27.25 -7.02 -5.09
CA ARG A 33 25.93 -6.79 -4.50
C ARG A 33 24.86 -6.83 -5.60
N GLY A 34 23.60 -7.05 -5.22
CA GLY A 34 22.46 -7.04 -6.15
C GLY A 34 22.58 -8.10 -7.26
N ALA A 35 22.16 -7.75 -8.48
CA ALA A 35 22.15 -8.63 -9.64
C ALA A 35 23.51 -9.30 -9.94
N TRP A 36 24.63 -8.65 -9.60
CA TRP A 36 25.97 -9.18 -9.80
C TRP A 36 26.33 -10.41 -8.94
N LEU A 37 25.49 -10.77 -7.96
CA LEU A 37 25.66 -12.01 -7.20
C LEU A 37 25.22 -13.24 -7.99
N ALA A 38 24.28 -13.10 -8.93
CA ALA A 38 23.69 -14.22 -9.65
C ALA A 38 24.69 -15.00 -10.54
N PRO A 39 25.60 -14.34 -11.30
CA PRO A 39 26.64 -15.06 -12.03
C PRO A 39 27.64 -15.79 -11.13
N LEU A 40 27.99 -15.20 -9.99
CA LEU A 40 28.86 -15.86 -9.00
C LEU A 40 28.14 -17.07 -8.40
N ALA A 41 26.85 -16.97 -8.09
CA ALA A 41 26.07 -18.10 -7.60
C ALA A 41 25.99 -19.25 -8.61
N LEU A 42 25.83 -18.95 -9.90
CA LEU A 42 25.85 -19.93 -10.99
C LEU A 42 27.23 -20.64 -11.08
N HIS A 43 28.31 -19.89 -10.90
CA HIS A 43 29.66 -20.44 -10.86
C HIS A 43 29.86 -21.35 -9.63
N GLU A 44 29.51 -20.87 -8.43
CA GLU A 44 29.81 -21.52 -7.16
C GLU A 44 28.93 -22.71 -6.81
N THR A 45 27.70 -22.77 -7.33
CA THR A 45 26.78 -23.87 -7.03
C THR A 45 27.33 -25.22 -7.49
N SER A 46 27.16 -26.25 -6.67
CA SER A 46 27.57 -27.62 -7.00
C SER A 46 26.57 -28.37 -7.89
N LEU A 47 25.42 -27.74 -8.21
CA LEU A 47 24.38 -28.34 -9.04
C LEU A 47 24.83 -28.44 -10.50
N GLU A 48 24.68 -29.61 -11.12
CA GLU A 48 25.02 -29.82 -12.53
C GLU A 48 24.02 -29.13 -13.47
N GLN A 49 22.72 -29.27 -13.18
CA GLN A 49 21.64 -28.65 -13.93
C GLN A 49 21.01 -27.55 -13.08
N VAL A 50 21.24 -26.30 -13.48
CA VAL A 50 20.88 -25.12 -12.70
C VAL A 50 19.68 -24.43 -13.35
N VAL A 51 18.65 -24.17 -12.53
CA VAL A 51 17.62 -23.17 -12.81
C VAL A 51 17.98 -21.96 -11.94
N LEU A 52 18.44 -20.88 -12.56
CA LEU A 52 18.74 -19.62 -11.87
C LEU A 52 17.52 -18.71 -12.03
N SER A 53 16.98 -18.23 -10.92
CA SER A 53 15.75 -17.43 -10.90
C SER A 53 15.86 -16.31 -9.88
N ASP A 54 15.35 -15.14 -10.24
CA ASP A 54 15.13 -14.05 -9.31
C ASP A 54 14.03 -14.38 -8.32
N ALA A 55 14.15 -13.83 -7.10
CA ALA A 55 13.17 -14.02 -6.03
C ALA A 55 11.82 -13.32 -6.30
N SER A 56 11.81 -12.36 -7.24
CA SER A 56 10.64 -11.58 -7.67
C SER A 56 9.79 -12.30 -8.73
N ASN A 57 10.18 -13.48 -9.18
CA ASN A 57 9.39 -14.27 -10.12
C ASN A 57 8.18 -14.90 -9.43
N VAL A 58 7.03 -14.82 -10.10
CA VAL A 58 5.78 -15.51 -9.74
C VAL A 58 5.50 -16.56 -10.80
N PHE A 59 5.77 -17.82 -10.45
CA PHE A 59 5.57 -18.96 -11.33
C PHE A 59 4.12 -19.43 -11.33
N LEU A 60 3.55 -19.61 -12.52
CA LEU A 60 2.25 -20.25 -12.76
C LEU A 60 2.42 -21.73 -13.14
N LYS A 61 3.59 -22.11 -13.64
CA LYS A 61 3.99 -23.48 -13.99
C LYS A 61 5.31 -23.82 -13.29
N ASN A 62 5.57 -25.10 -13.05
CA ASN A 62 6.78 -25.51 -12.35
C ASN A 62 8.01 -25.23 -13.24
N PRO A 63 8.97 -24.38 -12.81
CA PRO A 63 10.14 -24.07 -13.63
C PRO A 63 11.07 -25.26 -13.85
N SER A 64 10.93 -26.34 -13.06
CA SER A 64 11.70 -27.58 -13.28
C SER A 64 11.32 -28.29 -14.58
N ASP A 65 10.09 -28.11 -15.05
CA ASP A 65 9.57 -28.74 -16.27
C ASP A 65 10.28 -28.21 -17.53
N LEU A 66 10.94 -27.05 -17.42
CA LEU A 66 11.77 -26.48 -18.49
C LEU A 66 12.99 -27.35 -18.84
N ARG A 67 13.35 -28.33 -18.00
CA ARG A 67 14.39 -29.32 -18.32
C ARG A 67 13.96 -30.28 -19.42
N ASP A 68 12.66 -30.47 -19.61
CA ASP A 68 12.13 -31.31 -20.68
C ASP A 68 11.97 -30.54 -21.99
N ALA A 69 12.15 -29.21 -21.94
CA ALA A 69 12.05 -28.37 -23.12
C ALA A 69 13.08 -28.81 -24.17
N LYS A 70 12.66 -28.91 -25.43
CA LYS A 70 13.48 -29.31 -26.57
C LYS A 70 14.74 -28.45 -26.65
N GLY A 71 14.61 -27.13 -26.52
CA GLY A 71 15.75 -26.21 -26.52
C GLY A 71 16.80 -26.51 -25.46
N TYR A 72 16.36 -26.84 -24.24
CA TYR A 72 17.26 -27.21 -23.14
C TYR A 72 17.91 -28.58 -23.38
N ARG A 73 17.15 -29.59 -23.82
CA ARG A 73 17.70 -30.91 -24.15
C ARG A 73 18.74 -30.84 -25.26
N ASP A 74 18.45 -30.04 -26.29
CA ASP A 74 19.30 -29.91 -27.47
C ASP A 74 20.63 -29.19 -27.16
N THR A 75 20.60 -28.14 -26.33
CA THR A 75 21.77 -27.25 -26.14
C THR A 75 22.35 -27.23 -24.72
N GLY A 76 21.61 -27.71 -23.73
CA GLY A 76 21.96 -27.59 -22.31
C GLY A 76 21.70 -26.20 -21.76
N THR A 77 21.03 -25.32 -22.51
CA THR A 77 20.66 -23.97 -22.06
C THR A 77 19.26 -23.61 -22.50
N LEU A 78 18.62 -22.74 -21.72
CA LEU A 78 17.39 -22.07 -22.12
C LEU A 78 17.39 -20.65 -21.53
N PHE A 79 17.38 -19.66 -22.42
CA PHE A 79 17.30 -18.24 -22.13
C PHE A 79 15.96 -17.66 -22.58
N PHE A 80 15.59 -16.50 -22.04
CA PHE A 80 14.34 -15.82 -22.37
C PHE A 80 14.63 -14.44 -22.94
N HIS A 81 13.77 -13.99 -23.86
CA HIS A 81 13.95 -12.69 -24.49
C HIS A 81 13.44 -11.57 -23.58
N GLU A 82 14.17 -10.47 -23.51
CA GLU A 82 13.67 -9.22 -22.91
C GLU A 82 12.68 -8.53 -23.87
N ARG A 83 11.88 -7.63 -23.30
CA ARG A 83 11.04 -6.70 -24.07
C ARG A 83 11.89 -5.80 -24.95
N VAL A 84 11.20 -5.29 -25.94
CA VAL A 84 11.78 -4.56 -27.05
C VAL A 84 11.74 -3.10 -26.68
N VAL A 85 12.78 -2.65 -25.98
CA VAL A 85 12.89 -1.26 -25.52
C VAL A 85 13.86 -0.51 -26.43
N GLN A 86 13.35 0.52 -27.10
CA GLN A 86 14.12 1.41 -27.97
C GLN A 86 14.37 2.74 -27.28
N GLU A 87 15.19 2.73 -26.23
CA GLU A 87 15.72 3.96 -25.64
C GLU A 87 17.08 4.25 -26.28
N ALA A 88 17.18 5.31 -27.09
CA ALA A 88 18.38 5.61 -27.89
C ALA A 88 19.66 5.74 -27.04
N THR A 89 19.53 6.16 -25.79
CA THR A 89 20.61 6.24 -24.78
C THR A 89 21.13 4.88 -24.31
N LEU A 90 20.34 3.81 -24.48
CA LEU A 90 20.60 2.47 -23.95
C LEU A 90 20.72 1.39 -25.03
N LEU A 91 20.54 1.74 -26.31
CA LEU A 91 20.79 0.85 -27.43
C LEU A 91 22.24 0.34 -27.38
N ASN A 92 22.40 -0.98 -27.44
CA ASN A 92 23.70 -1.64 -27.33
C ASN A 92 24.48 -1.34 -26.04
N GLN A 93 23.81 -0.87 -24.97
CA GLN A 93 24.39 -0.47 -23.68
C GLN A 93 25.72 0.30 -23.86
N GLN A 94 25.65 1.62 -24.07
CA GLN A 94 26.87 2.41 -24.23
C GLN A 94 27.75 2.30 -22.98
N LEU A 95 28.92 1.69 -23.15
CA LEU A 95 29.92 1.55 -22.11
C LEU A 95 30.77 2.81 -22.03
N GLN A 96 31.07 3.22 -20.81
CA GLN A 96 32.12 4.18 -20.53
C GLN A 96 33.27 3.45 -19.83
N ARG A 97 34.47 3.48 -20.43
CA ARG A 97 35.68 3.04 -19.73
C ARG A 97 35.99 4.02 -18.61
N ARG A 98 36.30 3.51 -17.42
CA ARG A 98 36.67 4.37 -16.29
C ARG A 98 37.95 5.13 -16.63
N GLY A 99 37.87 6.46 -16.66
CA GLY A 99 38.98 7.35 -17.03
C GLY A 99 39.00 7.79 -18.50
N ASP A 100 38.05 7.33 -19.32
CA ASP A 100 37.89 7.71 -20.72
C ASP A 100 36.59 8.53 -20.93
N ARG A 101 36.60 9.46 -21.88
CA ARG A 101 35.41 10.25 -22.25
C ARG A 101 34.63 9.62 -23.40
N ASP A 102 35.26 8.75 -24.20
CA ASP A 102 34.62 8.12 -25.35
C ASP A 102 33.76 6.92 -24.93
N ARG A 103 32.59 6.78 -25.58
CA ARG A 103 31.65 5.69 -25.33
C ARG A 103 31.70 4.64 -26.44
N VAL A 104 31.65 3.36 -26.09
CA VAL A 104 31.68 2.25 -27.04
C VAL A 104 30.49 1.31 -26.79
N HIS A 105 29.95 0.69 -27.84
CA HIS A 105 28.85 -0.26 -27.72
C HIS A 105 29.31 -1.59 -27.08
N LEU A 106 28.59 -2.08 -26.07
CA LEU A 106 28.96 -3.27 -25.28
C LEU A 106 29.19 -4.49 -26.16
N LEU A 107 28.23 -4.81 -27.02
CA LEU A 107 28.22 -6.04 -27.79
C LEU A 107 29.37 -6.10 -28.83
N PRO A 108 29.51 -5.15 -29.77
CA PRO A 108 30.65 -5.12 -30.68
C PRO A 108 31.99 -5.08 -29.94
N TRP A 109 32.10 -4.25 -28.89
CA TRP A 109 33.33 -4.13 -28.13
C TRP A 109 33.72 -5.45 -27.45
N LEU A 110 32.77 -6.14 -26.82
CA LEU A 110 33.04 -7.41 -26.15
C LEU A 110 33.52 -8.47 -27.14
N VAL A 111 32.87 -8.55 -28.30
CA VAL A 111 33.21 -9.46 -29.40
C VAL A 111 34.60 -9.16 -29.96
N GLU A 112 34.95 -7.89 -30.18
CA GLU A 112 36.22 -7.47 -30.76
C GLU A 112 37.40 -7.52 -29.76
N SER A 113 37.15 -7.20 -28.49
CA SER A 113 38.18 -7.12 -27.46
C SER A 113 38.45 -8.45 -26.76
N PHE A 114 37.64 -9.47 -26.99
CA PHE A 114 37.80 -10.77 -26.35
C PHE A 114 39.00 -11.55 -26.92
N ASP A 115 39.99 -11.80 -26.07
CA ASP A 115 41.14 -12.65 -26.42
C ASP A 115 40.77 -14.14 -26.30
N ALA A 116 40.25 -14.70 -27.40
CA ALA A 116 39.90 -16.12 -27.50
C ALA A 116 41.07 -17.07 -27.20
N LYS A 117 42.33 -16.64 -27.42
CA LYS A 117 43.50 -17.48 -27.17
C LYS A 117 43.68 -17.79 -25.70
N ARG A 118 43.30 -16.87 -24.80
CA ARG A 118 43.37 -17.05 -23.34
C ARG A 118 42.54 -18.26 -22.86
N PHE A 119 41.56 -18.66 -23.65
CA PHE A 119 40.65 -19.77 -23.35
C PHE A 119 40.88 -20.98 -24.26
N GLY A 120 41.89 -20.96 -25.14
CA GLY A 120 42.11 -22.03 -26.12
C GLY A 120 41.03 -22.11 -27.20
N LEU A 121 40.34 -21.00 -27.46
CA LEU A 121 39.30 -20.88 -28.47
C LEU A 121 39.87 -20.34 -29.79
N PRO A 122 39.32 -20.73 -30.95
CA PRO A 122 39.66 -20.08 -32.20
C PRO A 122 39.20 -18.61 -32.17
N PRO A 123 39.77 -17.74 -33.02
CA PRO A 123 39.32 -16.36 -33.15
C PRO A 123 37.80 -16.31 -33.29
N HIS A 124 37.16 -15.49 -32.47
CA HIS A 124 35.71 -15.43 -32.44
C HIS A 124 35.19 -14.86 -33.77
N SER A 125 34.19 -15.55 -34.33
CA SER A 125 33.43 -15.10 -35.50
C SER A 125 31.97 -15.04 -35.07
N PRO A 126 31.29 -13.88 -35.15
CA PRO A 126 29.90 -13.75 -34.74
C PRO A 126 29.01 -14.79 -35.42
N SER A 127 28.25 -15.55 -34.63
CA SER A 127 27.29 -16.51 -35.16
C SER A 127 26.18 -15.80 -35.94
N ASP A 128 25.49 -16.54 -36.82
CA ASP A 128 24.30 -16.00 -37.49
C ASP A 128 23.24 -15.60 -36.46
N LYS A 129 23.18 -16.28 -35.32
CA LYS A 129 22.24 -15.95 -34.24
C LYS A 129 22.55 -14.59 -33.61
N LEU A 130 23.83 -14.30 -33.32
CA LEU A 130 24.26 -12.98 -32.83
C LEU A 130 24.01 -11.89 -33.88
N LYS A 131 24.36 -12.12 -35.14
CA LYS A 131 24.14 -11.14 -36.22
C LYS A 131 22.68 -10.77 -36.42
N HIS A 132 21.76 -11.70 -36.15
CA HIS A 132 20.32 -11.47 -36.25
C HIS A 132 19.69 -11.01 -34.92
N SER A 133 20.44 -10.96 -33.81
CA SER A 133 19.91 -10.48 -32.53
C SER A 133 19.56 -9.00 -32.62
N TRP A 134 18.54 -8.60 -31.87
CA TRP A 134 18.01 -7.25 -31.95
C TRP A 134 18.90 -6.28 -31.21
N SER A 135 19.49 -6.72 -30.10
CA SER A 135 20.52 -5.96 -29.41
C SER A 135 21.68 -5.65 -30.37
N PHE A 136 22.27 -6.66 -31.01
CA PHE A 136 23.42 -6.50 -31.91
C PHE A 136 23.12 -5.60 -33.12
N ARG A 137 21.91 -5.69 -33.67
CA ARG A 137 21.43 -4.83 -34.76
C ARG A 137 21.03 -3.41 -34.33
N GLY A 138 21.14 -3.08 -33.05
CA GLY A 138 20.76 -1.77 -32.50
C GLY A 138 19.24 -1.53 -32.48
N LEU A 139 18.44 -2.59 -32.48
CA LEU A 139 16.98 -2.54 -32.46
C LEU A 139 16.40 -2.70 -31.04
N ALA A 140 17.19 -3.16 -30.08
CA ALA A 140 16.80 -3.30 -28.67
C ALA A 140 17.94 -2.93 -27.71
N SER A 141 17.62 -2.46 -26.52
CA SER A 141 18.62 -2.20 -25.47
C SER A 141 19.20 -3.48 -24.84
N MET A 142 18.39 -4.54 -24.75
CA MET A 142 18.78 -5.85 -24.21
C MET A 142 18.13 -6.96 -25.04
N GLU A 143 18.80 -8.11 -25.13
CA GLU A 143 18.28 -9.31 -25.76
C GLU A 143 17.69 -10.27 -24.74
N GLN A 144 18.35 -10.42 -23.58
CA GLN A 144 18.02 -11.42 -22.57
C GLN A 144 17.27 -10.81 -21.40
N ASP A 145 16.18 -11.48 -21.02
CA ASP A 145 15.61 -11.40 -19.67
C ASP A 145 16.38 -12.39 -18.78
N ALA A 146 17.18 -11.86 -17.86
CA ALA A 146 18.03 -12.64 -16.98
C ALA A 146 17.34 -13.06 -15.68
N SER A 147 16.06 -12.71 -15.49
CA SER A 147 15.30 -13.09 -14.29
C SER A 147 15.06 -14.59 -14.18
N LEU A 148 15.15 -15.33 -15.30
CA LEU A 148 15.11 -16.79 -15.34
C LEU A 148 16.06 -17.32 -16.42
N LEU A 149 16.91 -18.28 -16.08
CA LEU A 149 17.71 -19.02 -17.06
C LEU A 149 18.01 -20.45 -16.61
N LEU A 150 18.26 -21.32 -17.58
CA LEU A 150 18.67 -22.70 -17.34
C LEU A 150 20.04 -22.98 -17.95
N VAL A 151 20.90 -23.66 -17.20
CA VAL A 151 22.25 -24.04 -17.63
C VAL A 151 22.60 -25.44 -17.13
N ASP A 152 22.99 -26.33 -18.04
CA ASP A 152 23.68 -27.58 -17.75
C ASP A 152 25.20 -27.33 -17.71
N LYS A 153 25.76 -27.25 -16.50
CA LYS A 153 27.19 -26.96 -16.28
C LYS A 153 28.12 -27.97 -16.91
N ARG A 154 27.67 -29.23 -17.12
CA ARG A 154 28.46 -30.27 -17.78
C ARG A 154 28.74 -29.93 -19.24
N ARG A 155 27.85 -29.15 -19.85
CA ARG A 155 27.92 -28.70 -21.25
C ARG A 155 28.41 -27.26 -21.39
N ALA A 156 28.58 -26.54 -20.28
CA ALA A 156 28.84 -25.10 -20.26
C ALA A 156 30.23 -24.73 -19.69
N ARG A 157 31.13 -25.69 -19.44
CA ARG A 157 32.42 -25.42 -18.75
C ARG A 157 33.18 -24.23 -19.35
N GLN A 158 33.30 -24.20 -20.67
CA GLN A 158 34.00 -23.14 -21.39
C GLN A 158 33.29 -21.78 -21.25
N ALA A 159 31.97 -21.75 -21.46
CA ALA A 159 31.16 -20.55 -21.28
C ALA A 159 31.23 -20.02 -19.84
N LEU A 160 31.23 -20.90 -18.83
CA LEU A 160 31.36 -20.47 -17.44
C LEU A 160 32.73 -19.84 -17.13
N SER A 161 33.81 -20.28 -17.78
CA SER A 161 35.12 -19.61 -17.68
C SER A 161 35.12 -18.24 -18.35
N VAL A 162 34.44 -18.09 -19.49
CA VAL A 162 34.26 -16.80 -20.16
C VAL A 162 33.41 -15.86 -19.29
N LEU A 163 32.31 -16.36 -18.73
CA LEU A 163 31.45 -15.60 -17.83
C LEU A 163 32.21 -15.16 -16.57
N TRP A 164 33.02 -16.05 -15.98
CA TRP A 164 33.88 -15.72 -14.84
C TRP A 164 34.82 -14.57 -15.16
N PHE A 165 35.52 -14.63 -16.30
CA PHE A 165 36.36 -13.53 -16.75
C PHE A 165 35.58 -12.24 -16.95
N ALA A 166 34.39 -12.32 -17.57
CA ALA A 166 33.54 -11.17 -17.79
C ALA A 166 33.16 -10.46 -16.46
N ILE A 167 32.81 -11.23 -15.43
CA ILE A 167 32.39 -10.66 -14.14
C ILE A 167 33.55 -10.21 -13.26
N THR A 168 34.74 -10.79 -13.38
CA THR A 168 35.91 -10.41 -12.55
C THR A 168 36.81 -9.38 -13.20
N GLU A 169 36.76 -9.19 -14.52
CA GLU A 169 37.65 -8.27 -15.23
C GLU A 169 36.88 -7.11 -15.87
N LEU A 170 35.75 -7.37 -16.55
CA LEU A 170 35.02 -6.30 -17.25
C LEU A 170 34.31 -5.39 -16.25
N ARG A 171 33.65 -5.98 -15.24
CA ARG A 171 32.89 -5.26 -14.21
C ARG A 171 33.69 -4.16 -13.51
N PHE A 172 34.98 -4.37 -13.29
CA PHE A 172 35.81 -3.42 -12.55
C PHE A 172 36.46 -2.36 -13.45
N ASN A 173 36.50 -2.60 -14.75
CA ASN A 173 37.14 -1.73 -15.73
C ASN A 173 36.14 -0.95 -16.60
N VAL A 174 34.88 -1.40 -16.65
CA VAL A 174 33.84 -0.87 -17.51
C VAL A 174 32.54 -0.69 -16.73
N ASP A 175 31.88 0.45 -16.91
CA ASP A 175 30.55 0.67 -16.35
C ASP A 175 29.49 0.01 -17.24
N VAL A 176 28.82 -1.03 -16.74
CA VAL A 176 27.77 -1.77 -17.46
C VAL A 176 26.41 -1.30 -16.92
N PRO A 177 25.67 -0.44 -17.64
CA PRO A 177 24.55 0.33 -17.08
C PRO A 177 23.37 -0.51 -16.56
N ARG A 178 23.20 -1.75 -17.05
CA ARG A 178 22.07 -2.63 -16.69
C ARG A 178 22.51 -3.96 -16.06
N GLY A 179 23.72 -4.04 -15.52
CA GLY A 179 24.15 -5.22 -14.79
C GLY A 179 24.56 -6.41 -15.68
N PRO A 180 24.54 -7.65 -15.15
CA PRO A 180 25.11 -8.83 -15.83
C PRO A 180 24.19 -9.50 -16.85
N ASP A 181 23.01 -8.95 -17.14
CA ASP A 181 21.91 -9.66 -17.81
C ASP A 181 22.29 -10.22 -19.18
N GLU A 182 23.05 -9.46 -19.97
CA GLU A 182 23.53 -9.90 -21.30
C GLU A 182 24.72 -10.87 -21.23
N LEU A 183 25.43 -10.94 -20.09
CA LEU A 183 26.70 -11.69 -20.00
C LEU A 183 26.51 -13.21 -20.09
N TYR A 184 25.34 -13.72 -19.69
CA TYR A 184 25.10 -15.17 -19.66
C TYR A 184 25.11 -15.76 -21.07
N TRP A 185 24.21 -15.31 -21.95
CA TRP A 185 24.15 -15.83 -23.31
C TRP A 185 25.39 -15.46 -24.13
N LEU A 186 25.97 -14.28 -23.91
CA LEU A 186 27.20 -13.87 -24.58
C LEU A 186 28.38 -14.76 -24.23
N ALA A 187 28.46 -15.26 -23.00
CA ALA A 187 29.51 -16.19 -22.64
C ALA A 187 29.45 -17.50 -23.45
N PHE A 188 28.26 -17.97 -23.85
CA PHE A 188 28.10 -19.10 -24.75
C PHE A 188 28.45 -18.75 -26.20
N GLU A 189 28.01 -17.59 -26.68
CA GLU A 189 28.34 -17.08 -28.02
C GLU A 189 29.87 -16.95 -28.21
N ILE A 190 30.54 -16.33 -27.24
CA ILE A 190 31.99 -16.14 -27.24
C ILE A 190 32.72 -17.48 -27.10
N ALA A 191 32.22 -18.38 -26.24
CA ALA A 191 32.75 -19.72 -26.11
C ALA A 191 32.48 -20.63 -27.32
N GLN A 192 31.73 -20.15 -28.32
CA GLN A 192 31.31 -20.91 -29.50
C GLN A 192 30.57 -22.20 -29.13
N LEU A 193 29.78 -22.14 -28.05
CA LEU A 193 28.94 -23.24 -27.59
C LEU A 193 27.49 -23.01 -28.05
N PRO A 194 26.74 -24.09 -28.37
CA PRO A 194 25.34 -23.96 -28.74
C PRO A 194 24.52 -23.44 -27.55
N TYR A 195 23.59 -22.53 -27.83
CA TYR A 195 22.62 -22.03 -26.85
C TYR A 195 21.24 -21.83 -27.45
N THR A 196 20.20 -21.89 -26.61
CA THR A 196 18.80 -21.71 -27.03
C THR A 196 18.12 -20.57 -26.29
N PHE A 197 17.38 -19.76 -27.04
CA PHE A 197 16.39 -18.83 -26.48
C PHE A 197 15.00 -19.43 -26.67
N SER A 198 14.08 -19.12 -25.77
CA SER A 198 12.66 -19.36 -25.97
C SER A 198 12.22 -18.79 -27.32
N PRO A 199 11.41 -19.49 -28.13
CA PRO A 199 10.98 -19.00 -29.43
C PRO A 199 9.99 -17.81 -29.33
N TRP A 200 9.55 -17.48 -28.12
CA TRP A 200 8.57 -16.43 -27.83
C TRP A 200 9.23 -15.15 -27.32
N GLY A 201 8.71 -14.00 -27.76
CA GLY A 201 9.06 -12.71 -27.17
C GLY A 201 8.42 -12.52 -25.79
N ALA A 202 9.00 -11.62 -24.98
CA ALA A 202 8.40 -11.20 -23.72
C ALA A 202 7.05 -10.50 -23.93
N ALA A 203 6.16 -10.69 -22.97
CA ALA A 203 4.92 -9.93 -22.83
C ALA A 203 4.99 -8.95 -21.65
N SER A 204 4.05 -8.02 -21.59
CA SER A 204 3.86 -7.09 -20.47
C SER A 204 2.46 -7.19 -19.90
N LEU A 205 2.34 -7.11 -18.57
CA LEU A 205 1.07 -6.93 -17.87
C LEU A 205 0.60 -5.49 -17.93
N SER A 206 -0.72 -5.29 -17.80
CA SER A 206 -1.28 -4.00 -17.45
C SER A 206 -0.82 -3.58 -16.05
N ALA A 207 -0.51 -2.30 -15.91
CA ALA A 207 -0.29 -1.60 -14.65
C ALA A 207 -1.45 -1.71 -13.63
N GLY A 208 -2.63 -2.16 -14.08
CA GLY A 208 -3.82 -2.43 -13.27
C GLY A 208 -4.74 -1.21 -13.08
N ARG A 209 -4.47 -0.07 -13.72
CA ARG A 209 -5.44 1.03 -13.82
C ARG A 209 -6.35 0.85 -15.03
N SER A 210 -7.65 1.09 -14.84
CA SER A 210 -8.64 1.13 -15.92
C SER A 210 -8.22 2.09 -17.05
N HIS A 211 -7.62 3.23 -16.68
CA HIS A 211 -7.11 4.22 -17.62
C HIS A 211 -5.98 3.69 -18.52
N ASP A 212 -5.09 2.80 -18.06
CA ASP A 212 -4.00 2.29 -18.92
C ASP A 212 -4.52 1.27 -19.95
N VAL A 213 -5.59 0.56 -19.59
CA VAL A 213 -6.25 -0.39 -20.49
C VAL A 213 -7.04 0.36 -21.56
N SER A 214 -7.75 1.42 -21.22
CA SER A 214 -8.61 2.17 -22.15
C SER A 214 -7.90 3.27 -22.94
N LYS A 215 -6.82 3.86 -22.40
CA LYS A 215 -6.14 5.02 -23.02
C LYS A 215 -5.30 4.65 -24.24
N PHE A 216 -4.74 3.44 -24.27
CA PHE A 216 -3.91 2.97 -25.38
C PHE A 216 -4.47 1.66 -25.90
N GLU A 217 -4.81 1.55 -27.18
CA GLU A 217 -5.43 0.34 -27.70
C GLU A 217 -4.48 -0.88 -27.69
N ALA A 218 -3.17 -0.65 -27.88
CA ALA A 218 -2.18 -1.71 -28.10
C ALA A 218 -0.90 -1.61 -27.24
N THR A 219 -0.91 -0.82 -26.16
CA THR A 219 0.26 -0.60 -25.29
C THR A 219 0.00 -1.04 -23.86
N LEU A 220 0.94 -1.77 -23.26
CA LEU A 220 0.95 -2.10 -21.84
C LEU A 220 2.34 -1.88 -21.24
N CYS A 221 2.37 -1.17 -20.11
CA CYS A 221 3.59 -0.82 -19.38
C CYS A 221 3.50 -1.41 -17.97
N GLY A 222 4.13 -2.56 -17.74
CA GLY A 222 4.03 -3.27 -16.47
C GLY A 222 5.03 -4.42 -16.37
N ALA A 223 4.79 -5.33 -15.44
CA ALA A 223 5.63 -6.49 -15.19
C ALA A 223 5.80 -7.33 -16.45
N LEU A 224 7.01 -7.83 -16.61
CA LEU A 224 7.38 -8.71 -17.70
C LEU A 224 6.75 -10.09 -17.50
N CYS A 225 6.37 -10.73 -18.60
CA CYS A 225 5.77 -12.05 -18.67
C CYS A 225 6.53 -12.94 -19.65
N GLN A 226 6.72 -14.21 -19.28
CA GLN A 226 7.28 -15.22 -20.16
C GLN A 226 6.36 -16.43 -20.29
N TYR A 227 6.41 -17.07 -21.46
CA TYR A 227 5.59 -18.22 -21.81
C TYR A 227 6.39 -19.52 -21.80
N LEU A 228 5.69 -20.65 -21.64
CA LEU A 228 6.30 -21.96 -21.80
C LEU A 228 6.82 -22.15 -23.25
N PRO A 229 8.08 -22.59 -23.46
CA PRO A 229 8.69 -22.69 -24.78
C PRO A 229 7.95 -23.66 -25.72
N ASP A 230 7.61 -24.86 -25.22
CA ASP A 230 7.13 -25.99 -26.03
C ASP A 230 5.63 -26.29 -25.81
N SER A 231 4.82 -25.27 -25.55
CA SER A 231 3.36 -25.45 -25.56
C SER A 231 2.87 -25.53 -27.00
N ASP A 232 2.64 -26.77 -27.47
CA ASP A 232 2.08 -27.12 -28.79
C ASP A 232 0.60 -26.69 -28.95
N GLY A 233 -0.04 -26.24 -27.86
CA GLY A 233 -1.43 -25.76 -27.80
C GLY A 233 -1.58 -24.28 -27.46
N ALA A 234 -2.68 -23.93 -26.78
CA ALA A 234 -2.96 -22.56 -26.33
C ALA A 234 -1.79 -22.01 -25.48
N PRO A 235 -1.45 -20.71 -25.62
CA PRO A 235 -0.30 -20.11 -24.97
C PRO A 235 -0.41 -20.17 -23.44
N GLU A 236 0.46 -20.97 -22.80
CA GLU A 236 0.51 -21.06 -21.35
C GLU A 236 1.56 -20.09 -20.78
N LEU A 237 1.10 -19.16 -19.94
CA LEU A 237 1.96 -18.26 -19.18
C LEU A 237 2.78 -19.07 -18.17
N LEU A 238 4.11 -18.93 -18.20
CA LEU A 238 5.03 -19.63 -17.30
C LEU A 238 5.24 -18.85 -16.01
N PHE A 239 5.66 -17.58 -16.12
CA PHE A 239 5.93 -16.72 -14.98
C PHE A 239 5.77 -15.25 -15.31
N VAL A 240 5.61 -14.44 -14.26
CA VAL A 240 5.69 -12.98 -14.33
C VAL A 240 6.78 -12.47 -13.40
N HIS A 241 7.44 -11.39 -13.79
CA HIS A 241 8.59 -10.82 -13.08
C HIS A 241 8.32 -9.37 -12.66
N GLY A 242 8.48 -9.08 -11.37
CA GLY A 242 8.49 -7.71 -10.86
C GLY A 242 8.40 -7.64 -9.34
N ALA A 243 9.34 -6.93 -8.69
CA ALA A 243 9.37 -6.82 -7.23
C ALA A 243 8.09 -6.15 -6.66
N ALA A 244 7.59 -5.11 -7.33
CA ALA A 244 6.36 -4.40 -6.95
C ALA A 244 5.08 -5.28 -7.00
N LEU A 245 5.13 -6.46 -7.63
CA LEU A 245 4.03 -7.43 -7.57
C LEU A 245 3.93 -8.14 -6.21
N ILE A 246 5.02 -8.20 -5.44
CA ILE A 246 5.15 -9.05 -4.24
C ILE A 246 5.52 -8.23 -3.00
N ASP A 247 6.34 -7.20 -3.16
CA ASP A 247 6.86 -6.37 -2.07
C ASP A 247 6.22 -4.98 -2.14
N PRO A 248 5.38 -4.59 -1.16
CA PRO A 248 4.73 -3.28 -1.13
C PRO A 248 5.69 -2.13 -0.81
N SER A 249 6.91 -2.40 -0.31
CA SER A 249 7.89 -1.36 -0.01
C SER A 249 8.65 -0.86 -1.24
N GLN A 250 8.60 -1.61 -2.34
CA GLN A 250 9.27 -1.27 -3.59
C GLN A 250 8.43 -0.25 -4.37
N SER A 251 8.77 1.04 -4.21
CA SER A 251 8.38 2.10 -5.15
C SER A 251 9.56 2.35 -6.08
N ASP A 252 9.66 1.55 -7.14
CA ASP A 252 10.69 1.82 -8.14
C ASP A 252 10.38 3.20 -8.75
N ALA A 253 11.27 4.19 -8.54
CA ALA A 253 11.05 5.56 -8.98
C ALA A 253 10.97 5.68 -10.52
N SER A 254 11.36 4.63 -11.24
CA SER A 254 11.19 4.46 -12.68
C SER A 254 9.81 3.90 -13.08
N ALA A 255 9.06 3.31 -12.14
CA ALA A 255 7.80 2.60 -12.36
C ALA A 255 6.59 3.40 -11.86
N LEU A 256 6.27 4.49 -12.58
CA LEU A 256 4.97 5.16 -12.46
C LEU A 256 3.77 4.27 -12.81
N HIS A 257 4.00 3.04 -13.31
CA HIS A 257 3.00 2.22 -13.95
C HIS A 257 2.39 1.16 -13.02
N GLN A 258 3.13 0.18 -12.48
CA GLN A 258 2.52 -0.94 -11.74
C GLN A 258 2.60 -0.81 -10.21
N ARG A 259 1.45 -0.91 -9.53
CA ARG A 259 1.35 -0.79 -8.06
C ARG A 259 0.94 -2.10 -7.41
N PHE A 260 1.36 -2.28 -6.15
CA PHE A 260 1.04 -3.48 -5.38
C PHE A 260 -0.48 -3.76 -5.30
N ASN A 261 -1.31 -2.78 -4.94
CA ASN A 261 -2.77 -2.99 -4.87
C ASN A 261 -3.49 -3.08 -6.23
N LEU A 262 -2.82 -2.73 -7.32
CA LEU A 262 -3.44 -2.75 -8.64
C LEU A 262 -3.22 -4.11 -9.29
N LEU A 263 -4.31 -4.86 -9.44
CA LEU A 263 -4.25 -6.16 -10.09
C LEU A 263 -4.15 -6.00 -11.61
N PRO A 264 -3.20 -6.70 -12.24
CA PRO A 264 -3.14 -6.75 -13.69
C PRO A 264 -4.34 -7.53 -14.23
N THR A 265 -5.14 -6.90 -15.10
CA THR A 265 -6.32 -7.51 -15.74
C THR A 265 -6.05 -7.93 -17.17
N HIS A 266 -5.04 -7.34 -17.82
CA HIS A 266 -4.69 -7.59 -19.21
C HIS A 266 -3.19 -7.85 -19.38
N MET A 267 -2.82 -8.49 -20.49
CA MET A 267 -1.45 -8.70 -20.92
C MET A 267 -1.32 -8.55 -22.44
N THR A 268 -0.11 -8.38 -22.95
CA THR A 268 0.15 -8.50 -24.38
C THR A 268 0.19 -9.97 -24.80
N PRO A 269 -0.32 -10.33 -25.98
CA PRO A 269 -0.38 -11.71 -26.43
C PRO A 269 1.02 -12.34 -26.61
N ARG A 270 1.10 -13.67 -26.53
CA ARG A 270 2.27 -14.45 -26.93
C ARG A 270 2.54 -14.21 -28.42
N GLN A 271 3.75 -13.82 -28.76
CA GLN A 271 4.17 -13.67 -30.14
C GLN A 271 5.52 -14.34 -30.38
N PRO A 272 5.75 -14.93 -31.58
CA PRO A 272 7.09 -15.32 -32.00
C PRO A 272 8.01 -14.11 -31.89
N ARG A 273 9.27 -14.30 -31.48
CA ARG A 273 10.21 -13.18 -31.33
C ARG A 273 10.22 -12.26 -32.56
N ALA A 274 10.22 -12.81 -33.77
CA ALA A 274 10.22 -12.05 -35.02
C ALA A 274 9.03 -11.08 -35.21
N ALA A 275 7.87 -11.34 -34.59
CA ALA A 275 6.67 -10.52 -34.74
C ALA A 275 6.63 -9.33 -33.77
N ALA A 276 7.46 -9.32 -32.72
CA ALA A 276 7.47 -8.28 -31.69
C ALA A 276 8.31 -7.03 -32.09
N ALA A 277 8.66 -6.87 -33.37
CA ALA A 277 9.60 -5.84 -33.82
C ALA A 277 8.98 -4.43 -33.73
N PRO A 278 9.75 -3.38 -33.34
CA PRO A 278 9.24 -2.01 -33.33
C PRO A 278 8.88 -1.57 -34.74
N LYS A 279 7.83 -0.75 -34.89
CA LYS A 279 7.59 -0.01 -36.13
C LYS A 279 8.52 1.21 -36.18
N ASP A 280 9.10 1.50 -37.34
CA ASP A 280 10.03 2.62 -37.50
C ASP A 280 9.40 3.95 -37.07
N GLY A 281 10.08 4.70 -36.18
CA GLY A 281 9.73 6.07 -35.80
C GLY A 281 8.99 6.25 -34.47
N GLU A 282 8.62 5.18 -33.76
CA GLU A 282 7.94 5.28 -32.46
C GLU A 282 8.92 5.18 -31.27
N GLN A 283 8.95 6.21 -30.40
CA GLN A 283 9.70 6.17 -29.13
C GLN A 283 8.77 5.73 -28.00
N TYR A 284 9.18 4.72 -27.22
CA TYR A 284 8.39 4.18 -26.13
C TYR A 284 9.07 4.38 -24.77
N ALA A 285 8.26 4.53 -23.72
CA ALA A 285 8.77 4.56 -22.35
C ALA A 285 9.40 3.21 -21.97
N VAL A 286 10.41 3.27 -21.09
CA VAL A 286 11.09 2.08 -20.56
C VAL A 286 10.08 1.17 -19.87
N GLY A 287 10.07 -0.11 -20.22
CA GLY A 287 9.20 -1.11 -19.59
C GLY A 287 7.80 -1.26 -20.21
N CYS A 288 7.60 -0.76 -21.43
CA CYS A 288 6.36 -0.93 -22.19
C CYS A 288 6.51 -1.93 -23.34
N SER A 289 5.48 -2.75 -23.56
CA SER A 289 5.25 -3.46 -24.83
C SER A 289 4.23 -2.67 -25.65
N VAL A 290 4.57 -2.28 -26.87
CA VAL A 290 3.76 -1.38 -27.71
C VAL A 290 3.38 -2.02 -29.03
N GLY A 291 2.16 -1.76 -29.50
CA GLY A 291 1.65 -2.22 -30.79
C GLY A 291 1.24 -3.70 -30.84
N LEU A 292 1.27 -4.41 -29.71
CA LEU A 292 1.05 -5.87 -29.67
C LEU A 292 -0.41 -6.28 -29.40
N GLY A 293 -1.31 -5.32 -29.19
CA GLY A 293 -2.69 -5.60 -28.74
C GLY A 293 -2.73 -6.09 -27.30
N LYS A 294 -3.91 -6.50 -26.83
CA LYS A 294 -4.16 -6.89 -25.43
C LYS A 294 -5.09 -8.08 -25.37
N THR A 295 -4.85 -8.97 -24.40
CA THR A 295 -5.73 -10.08 -24.03
C THR A 295 -5.96 -10.05 -22.53
N GLU A 296 -7.06 -10.63 -22.06
CA GLU A 296 -7.28 -10.80 -20.62
C GLU A 296 -6.17 -11.65 -20.00
N ALA A 297 -5.78 -11.29 -18.77
CA ALA A 297 -4.84 -12.08 -18.02
C ALA A 297 -5.51 -13.37 -17.49
N PRO A 298 -4.80 -14.52 -17.45
CA PRO A 298 -5.33 -15.76 -16.92
C PRO A 298 -5.85 -15.56 -15.49
N SER A 299 -7.03 -16.09 -15.19
CA SER A 299 -7.62 -16.04 -13.84
C SER A 299 -6.66 -16.61 -12.78
N ALA A 300 -5.90 -17.66 -13.13
CA ALA A 300 -4.87 -18.27 -12.29
C ALA A 300 -3.80 -17.27 -11.81
N LEU A 301 -3.48 -16.22 -12.58
CA LEU A 301 -2.48 -15.24 -12.18
C LEU A 301 -2.85 -14.56 -10.86
N ARG A 302 -4.14 -14.22 -10.67
CA ARG A 302 -4.62 -13.61 -9.43
C ARG A 302 -4.41 -14.52 -8.22
N HIS A 303 -4.69 -15.82 -8.37
CA HIS A 303 -4.45 -16.81 -7.31
C HIS A 303 -2.97 -16.93 -6.95
N HIS A 304 -2.09 -17.05 -7.95
CA HIS A 304 -0.65 -17.18 -7.72
C HIS A 304 -0.04 -15.91 -7.11
N LEU A 305 -0.49 -14.72 -7.54
CA LEU A 305 -0.11 -13.44 -6.93
C LEU A 305 -0.58 -13.35 -5.48
N TRP A 306 -1.85 -13.70 -5.22
CA TRP A 306 -2.40 -13.74 -3.87
C TRP A 306 -1.53 -14.60 -2.97
N ARG A 307 -1.29 -15.85 -3.35
CA ARG A 307 -0.48 -16.80 -2.58
C ARG A 307 0.95 -16.29 -2.35
N ARG A 308 1.59 -15.72 -3.38
CA ARG A 308 2.96 -15.19 -3.25
C ARG A 308 3.04 -14.01 -2.27
N ARG A 309 2.06 -13.10 -2.30
CA ARG A 309 1.95 -11.97 -1.37
C ARG A 309 1.71 -12.43 0.06
N GLN A 310 0.87 -13.46 0.26
CA GLN A 310 0.67 -14.06 1.58
C GLN A 310 1.98 -14.63 2.14
N HIS A 311 2.73 -15.41 1.37
CA HIS A 311 4.03 -15.91 1.81
C HIS A 311 5.00 -14.76 2.15
N PHE A 312 5.04 -13.70 1.34
CA PHE A 312 5.89 -12.54 1.61
C PHE A 312 5.55 -11.91 2.96
N MET A 313 4.28 -11.57 3.19
CA MET A 313 3.83 -10.97 4.46
C MET A 313 4.04 -11.89 5.66
N SER A 314 3.82 -13.21 5.51
CA SER A 314 4.04 -14.18 6.58
C SER A 314 5.51 -14.21 6.99
N ALA A 315 6.41 -14.22 6.00
CA ALA A 315 7.85 -14.14 6.23
C ALA A 315 8.23 -12.82 6.92
N SER A 316 7.68 -11.70 6.47
CA SER A 316 7.91 -10.39 7.08
C SER A 316 7.43 -10.29 8.52
N LEU A 317 6.31 -10.94 8.85
CA LEU A 317 5.79 -11.02 10.21
C LEU A 317 6.50 -12.08 11.06
N GLY A 318 7.48 -12.81 10.53
CA GLY A 318 8.20 -13.87 11.24
C GLY A 318 7.34 -15.11 11.55
N LEU A 319 6.25 -15.33 10.80
CA LEU A 319 5.31 -16.44 10.96
C LEU A 319 5.74 -17.59 10.03
N MET A 320 6.67 -18.40 10.52
CA MET A 320 7.35 -19.42 9.71
C MET A 320 6.52 -20.68 9.45
N GLN A 321 5.54 -20.98 10.31
CA GLN A 321 4.69 -22.16 10.16
C GLN A 321 3.80 -22.06 8.92
N SER A 322 3.23 -20.88 8.64
CA SER A 322 2.44 -20.59 7.43
C SER A 322 3.25 -20.56 6.13
N LEU A 323 4.59 -20.65 6.19
CA LEU A 323 5.40 -20.84 4.98
C LEU A 323 5.53 -22.33 4.59
N ARG A 324 5.15 -23.25 5.48
CA ARG A 324 5.26 -24.70 5.25
C ARG A 324 4.01 -25.29 4.61
N SER A 325 2.84 -24.68 4.81
CA SER A 325 1.61 -25.11 4.14
C SER A 325 1.57 -24.57 2.71
N CYS A 326 1.47 -25.49 1.75
CA CYS A 326 1.16 -25.13 0.37
C CYS A 326 -0.35 -24.88 0.16
N ASP A 327 -1.17 -25.29 1.13
CA ASP A 327 -2.61 -25.23 1.12
C ASP A 327 -3.04 -24.16 2.12
N MET A 328 -3.42 -22.99 1.60
CA MET A 328 -3.84 -21.83 2.40
C MET A 328 -5.35 -21.55 2.20
N GLY A 329 -6.11 -22.59 1.86
CA GLY A 329 -7.57 -22.56 1.75
C GLY A 329 -8.09 -22.10 0.38
N GLY A 330 -8.55 -23.07 -0.43
CA GLY A 330 -9.48 -22.85 -1.55
C GLY A 330 -9.13 -23.63 -2.83
N PRO A 331 -10.07 -24.42 -3.41
CA PRO A 331 -9.88 -25.03 -4.74
C PRO A 331 -9.86 -23.95 -5.85
N PHE A 332 -9.17 -24.24 -6.96
CA PHE A 332 -9.05 -23.37 -8.15
C PHE A 332 -10.41 -22.91 -8.77
N SER A 333 -11.53 -23.56 -8.40
CA SER A 333 -12.85 -23.40 -9.01
C SER A 333 -13.62 -22.14 -8.63
N ASP A 334 -13.26 -21.43 -7.56
CA ASP A 334 -14.03 -20.27 -7.08
C ASP A 334 -13.65 -18.93 -7.75
N PHE A 335 -12.66 -18.93 -8.64
CA PHE A 335 -12.19 -17.71 -9.33
C PHE A 335 -13.04 -17.30 -10.55
N SER A 336 -14.00 -18.11 -10.97
CA SER A 336 -14.71 -17.95 -12.24
C SER A 336 -15.97 -17.08 -12.20
N ASN A 337 -16.48 -16.69 -11.02
CA ASN A 337 -17.81 -16.08 -10.91
C ASN A 337 -17.87 -14.63 -10.38
N HIS A 338 -16.75 -14.00 -9.99
CA HIS A 338 -16.78 -12.64 -9.45
C HIS A 338 -15.84 -11.71 -10.21
N THR A 339 -16.35 -11.13 -11.30
CA THR A 339 -15.78 -9.93 -11.90
C THR A 339 -16.10 -8.75 -10.98
N LEU A 340 -15.24 -8.47 -10.00
CA LEU A 340 -15.19 -7.16 -9.33
C LEU A 340 -14.83 -6.13 -10.40
N VAL A 341 -15.81 -5.36 -10.87
CA VAL A 341 -15.57 -4.23 -11.74
C VAL A 341 -14.99 -3.12 -10.86
N LEU A 342 -13.67 -3.10 -10.72
CA LEU A 342 -12.96 -1.88 -10.33
C LEU A 342 -13.09 -0.88 -11.49
N GLY A 343 -14.20 -0.15 -11.52
CA GLY A 343 -14.48 0.80 -12.59
C GLY A 343 -15.78 1.55 -12.40
N ALA A 344 -15.70 2.72 -11.75
CA ALA A 344 -16.69 3.77 -11.96
C ALA A 344 -16.70 4.12 -13.46
N THR A 345 -17.78 3.74 -14.14
CA THR A 345 -18.00 3.94 -15.57
C THR A 345 -18.85 5.20 -15.74
N LEU A 346 -18.28 6.30 -16.20
CA LEU A 346 -19.05 7.42 -16.73
C LEU A 346 -19.20 7.22 -18.24
N ILE A 347 -20.39 6.78 -18.65
CA ILE A 347 -20.82 6.76 -20.05
C ILE A 347 -21.25 8.20 -20.40
N PHE A 348 -20.50 8.88 -21.29
CA PHE A 348 -21.03 10.03 -22.02
C PHE A 348 -21.17 9.67 -23.50
N HIS A 349 -22.42 9.68 -23.96
CA HIS A 349 -22.75 9.69 -25.38
C HIS A 349 -22.19 10.96 -26.04
N GLY A 350 -21.60 10.78 -27.22
CA GLY A 350 -20.93 11.83 -27.96
C GLY A 350 -21.86 12.76 -28.74
N SER A 351 -21.33 13.93 -29.07
CA SER A 351 -21.63 14.64 -30.31
C SER A 351 -20.40 15.41 -30.77
N GLN A 352 -20.10 15.27 -32.05
CA GLN A 352 -18.95 15.77 -32.81
C GLN A 352 -18.86 17.30 -32.89
N SER A 353 -17.63 17.85 -33.00
CA SER A 353 -17.22 18.62 -34.20
C SER A 353 -15.76 19.14 -34.12
N ALA A 354 -14.94 18.68 -35.08
CA ALA A 354 -13.88 19.34 -35.86
C ALA A 354 -12.98 20.46 -35.29
N GLY A 355 -11.66 20.37 -35.57
CA GLY A 355 -10.82 21.56 -35.77
C GLY A 355 -9.31 21.45 -35.50
N THR A 356 -8.56 20.91 -36.46
CA THR A 356 -7.23 21.37 -36.98
C THR A 356 -6.01 21.61 -36.07
N GLU A 357 -5.01 20.74 -36.28
CA GLU A 357 -3.61 21.00 -36.68
C GLU A 357 -2.61 21.86 -35.87
N ALA A 358 -1.41 21.24 -35.73
CA ALA A 358 -0.05 21.79 -35.86
C ALA A 358 0.84 21.92 -34.59
N SER A 359 1.87 21.06 -34.59
CA SER A 359 3.09 20.98 -33.76
C SER A 359 4.19 21.99 -34.19
N PRO A 360 5.48 21.89 -33.77
CA PRO A 360 6.12 21.65 -32.46
C PRO A 360 7.28 22.65 -32.19
N GLN A 361 7.94 22.59 -31.02
CA GLN A 361 9.42 22.68 -30.80
C GLN A 361 9.73 22.85 -29.29
N THR A 362 10.16 21.79 -28.58
CA THR A 362 11.55 21.52 -28.11
C THR A 362 12.26 22.63 -27.32
N ALA A 363 12.53 22.41 -26.03
CA ALA A 363 13.89 22.37 -25.45
C ALA A 363 13.88 22.09 -23.92
N PHE A 364 14.71 21.13 -23.52
CA PHE A 364 14.98 20.69 -22.14
C PHE A 364 16.13 21.50 -21.50
N TYR A 365 16.00 21.73 -20.18
CA TYR A 365 17.03 21.87 -19.11
C TYR A 365 18.21 22.86 -19.23
N ARG A 366 18.27 23.81 -18.27
CA ARG A 366 19.50 24.17 -17.54
C ARG A 366 19.23 24.59 -16.08
N SER A 367 19.86 23.84 -15.17
CA SER A 367 20.47 24.17 -13.88
C SER A 367 19.87 25.26 -12.97
N SER A 368 19.44 24.78 -11.80
CA SER A 368 19.72 25.32 -10.46
C SER A 368 20.82 26.39 -10.39
N ASP A 369 20.43 27.62 -10.01
CA ASP A 369 21.21 28.61 -9.22
C ASP A 369 20.55 30.01 -9.10
N ALA A 370 19.25 30.18 -9.43
CA ALA A 370 18.62 31.52 -9.51
C ALA A 370 17.44 31.80 -8.54
N VAL A 371 17.33 31.10 -7.40
CA VAL A 371 16.23 31.36 -6.41
C VAL A 371 16.72 31.99 -5.10
N LEU A 372 18.02 32.23 -4.94
CA LEU A 372 18.62 32.84 -3.74
C LEU A 372 19.09 34.30 -3.92
N ALA A 373 18.50 35.06 -4.85
CA ALA A 373 18.92 36.44 -5.14
C ALA A 373 17.78 37.45 -5.39
N ALA A 374 16.63 37.30 -4.73
CA ALA A 374 15.56 38.32 -4.75
C ALA A 374 15.09 38.80 -3.36
N LEU A 375 15.73 38.32 -2.28
CA LEU A 375 15.53 38.85 -0.93
C LEU A 375 16.70 39.76 -0.54
N ARG A 376 16.66 41.02 -0.99
CA ARG A 376 17.33 42.18 -0.39
C ARG A 376 17.12 43.40 -1.29
N ARG A 377 16.20 44.29 -0.90
CA ARG A 377 16.38 45.74 -1.02
C ARG A 377 15.38 46.47 -0.12
N ASP A 378 15.96 47.33 0.69
CA ASP A 378 15.38 48.26 1.68
C ASP A 378 14.31 49.19 1.05
N GLY A 379 13.24 49.54 1.79
CA GLY A 379 13.05 50.85 2.44
C GLY A 379 12.60 51.92 1.43
N GLU A 380 11.42 52.55 1.48
CA GLU A 380 10.78 53.27 2.59
C GLU A 380 9.32 53.72 2.18
N PRO A 381 8.56 54.51 2.97
CA PRO A 381 7.19 54.22 3.40
C PRO A 381 6.07 54.90 2.59
N SER A 382 4.88 54.29 2.56
CA SER A 382 3.65 55.03 2.24
C SER A 382 2.48 54.63 3.13
N GLU A 383 2.12 55.55 4.02
CA GLU A 383 0.78 55.91 4.50
C GLU A 383 -0.20 54.81 4.92
N ILE A 384 -0.37 54.76 6.23
CA ILE A 384 -1.47 54.15 6.97
C ILE A 384 -2.78 54.82 6.56
N ALA A 385 -3.58 54.13 5.75
CA ALA A 385 -5.01 54.37 5.64
C ALA A 385 -5.72 53.39 6.59
N THR A 386 -6.11 53.89 7.76
CA THR A 386 -7.04 53.24 8.67
C THR A 386 -8.39 53.02 7.98
N SER A 387 -8.62 51.82 7.47
CA SER A 387 -9.96 51.30 7.20
C SER A 387 -10.17 50.09 8.09
N ALA A 388 -10.71 50.38 9.28
CA ALA A 388 -11.43 49.40 10.07
C ALA A 388 -12.75 49.09 9.34
N GLU A 389 -12.68 48.34 8.25
CA GLU A 389 -13.84 47.60 7.78
C GLU A 389 -13.86 46.30 8.56
N ALA A 390 -14.68 46.33 9.62
CA ALA A 390 -15.07 45.17 10.36
C ALA A 390 -15.38 44.01 9.40
N LEU A 391 -14.75 42.87 9.64
CA LEU A 391 -15.19 41.57 9.16
C LEU A 391 -16.66 41.41 9.53
N ALA A 392 -17.55 41.76 8.59
CA ALA A 392 -18.95 41.41 8.70
C ALA A 392 -19.02 39.87 8.79
N PRO A 393 -19.76 39.32 9.77
CA PRO A 393 -19.97 37.88 9.83
C PRO A 393 -20.59 37.43 8.51
N LYS A 394 -19.98 36.42 7.86
CA LYS A 394 -20.65 35.70 6.77
C LYS A 394 -22.02 35.29 7.30
N ALA A 395 -23.09 35.69 6.60
CA ALA A 395 -24.46 35.40 7.00
C ALA A 395 -24.59 33.91 7.33
N ARG A 396 -24.98 33.62 8.58
CA ARG A 396 -25.30 32.28 9.07
C ARG A 396 -26.35 31.70 8.13
N SER A 397 -26.07 30.57 7.48
CA SER A 397 -27.12 29.82 6.79
C SER A 397 -28.17 29.39 7.82
N GLU A 398 -29.34 30.02 7.83
CA GLU A 398 -30.50 29.73 8.70
C GLU A 398 -31.22 28.42 8.31
N ARG A 399 -30.56 27.47 7.63
CA ARG A 399 -31.18 26.18 7.34
C ARG A 399 -31.16 25.34 8.61
N SER A 400 -32.32 25.19 9.24
CA SER A 400 -32.54 24.23 10.32
C SER A 400 -33.13 22.94 9.76
N TYR A 401 -32.59 21.80 10.20
CA TYR A 401 -33.04 20.48 9.76
C TYR A 401 -33.81 19.82 10.89
N ALA A 402 -35.09 19.49 10.62
CA ALA A 402 -35.91 18.76 11.57
C ALA A 402 -35.22 17.44 11.94
N GLU A 403 -35.09 17.19 13.24
CA GLU A 403 -34.57 15.92 13.75
C GLU A 403 -35.61 14.81 13.45
N PRO A 404 -35.27 13.79 12.66
CA PRO A 404 -36.17 12.68 12.40
C PRO A 404 -36.28 11.77 13.63
N SER A 405 -37.47 11.24 13.87
CA SER A 405 -37.71 10.28 14.95
C SER A 405 -37.07 8.93 14.64
N VAL A 406 -36.31 8.37 15.58
CA VAL A 406 -35.70 7.04 15.46
C VAL A 406 -36.31 6.11 16.52
N GLU A 407 -36.95 5.04 16.07
CA GLU A 407 -37.47 3.99 16.96
C GLU A 407 -36.35 3.00 17.30
N LEU A 408 -35.96 2.95 18.56
CA LEU A 408 -34.94 2.01 19.03
C LEU A 408 -35.54 0.61 19.19
N VAL A 409 -34.85 -0.40 18.66
CA VAL A 409 -35.22 -1.80 18.87
C VAL A 409 -34.83 -2.19 20.30
N PRO A 410 -35.77 -2.59 21.18
CA PRO A 410 -35.45 -2.93 22.57
C PRO A 410 -34.36 -4.00 22.68
N ASP A 411 -33.45 -3.82 23.64
CA ASP A 411 -32.32 -4.72 23.94
C ASP A 411 -31.33 -4.97 22.78
N SER A 412 -31.47 -4.25 21.66
CA SER A 412 -30.56 -4.39 20.53
C SER A 412 -29.14 -3.90 20.84
N GLN A 413 -28.16 -4.61 20.32
CA GLN A 413 -26.76 -4.22 20.37
C GLN A 413 -26.08 -4.61 19.07
N GLY A 414 -25.04 -3.87 18.70
CA GLY A 414 -24.31 -4.16 17.47
C GLY A 414 -23.23 -3.15 17.17
N PHE A 415 -22.74 -3.25 15.94
CA PHE A 415 -21.67 -2.41 15.43
C PHE A 415 -22.18 -1.49 14.33
N ILE A 416 -21.60 -0.30 14.26
CA ILE A 416 -21.83 0.66 13.18
C ILE A 416 -20.51 0.84 12.44
N MET A 417 -20.54 0.73 11.12
CA MET A 417 -19.41 1.06 10.24
C MET A 417 -19.91 1.96 9.10
N CYS A 418 -19.09 2.92 8.67
CA CYS A 418 -19.36 3.70 7.47
C CYS A 418 -18.43 3.26 6.35
N LEU A 419 -18.98 2.77 5.24
CA LEU A 419 -18.20 2.24 4.11
C LEU A 419 -18.63 2.85 2.78
N HIS A 420 -17.66 2.97 1.88
CA HIS A 420 -17.83 3.24 0.45
C HIS A 420 -16.99 2.22 -0.33
N ASP A 421 -17.12 2.18 -1.65
CA ASP A 421 -16.48 1.13 -2.48
C ASP A 421 -14.97 0.94 -2.21
N ASP A 422 -14.22 2.03 -1.95
CA ASP A 422 -12.78 1.97 -1.73
C ASP A 422 -12.38 1.44 -0.33
N THR A 423 -13.33 1.35 0.61
CA THR A 423 -13.09 0.85 2.00
C THR A 423 -13.71 -0.51 2.28
N VAL A 424 -14.39 -1.13 1.30
CA VAL A 424 -15.07 -2.44 1.48
C VAL A 424 -14.11 -3.54 1.90
N ALA A 425 -12.91 -3.60 1.33
CA ALA A 425 -11.91 -4.61 1.71
C ALA A 425 -11.45 -4.44 3.17
N LEU A 426 -11.33 -3.19 3.65
CA LEU A 426 -11.04 -2.89 5.05
C LEU A 426 -12.23 -3.32 5.93
N GLY A 427 -13.44 -2.84 5.63
CA GLY A 427 -14.63 -3.13 6.43
C GLY A 427 -14.95 -4.63 6.53
N LEU A 428 -14.97 -5.35 5.41
CA LEU A 428 -15.26 -6.78 5.40
C LEU A 428 -14.18 -7.60 6.11
N SER A 429 -12.91 -7.20 6.03
CA SER A 429 -11.86 -7.86 6.81
C SER A 429 -11.98 -7.58 8.32
N LEU A 430 -12.55 -6.44 8.73
CA LEU A 430 -12.89 -6.15 10.15
C LEU A 430 -14.06 -7.00 10.63
N ILE A 431 -15.10 -7.13 9.80
CA ILE A 431 -16.25 -8.00 10.11
C ILE A 431 -15.76 -9.43 10.35
N ARG A 432 -14.87 -9.96 9.49
CA ARG A 432 -14.27 -11.28 9.72
C ARG A 432 -13.45 -11.34 11.01
N GLU A 433 -12.70 -10.29 11.34
CA GLU A 433 -11.97 -10.22 12.60
C GLU A 433 -12.90 -10.27 13.83
N LEU A 434 -14.05 -9.57 13.81
CA LEU A 434 -15.08 -9.66 14.84
C LEU A 434 -15.60 -11.09 15.00
N ARG A 435 -15.92 -11.78 13.89
CA ARG A 435 -16.37 -13.18 13.92
C ARG A 435 -15.31 -14.12 14.50
N CYS A 436 -14.03 -13.85 14.20
CA CYS A 436 -12.91 -14.60 14.75
C CYS A 436 -12.60 -14.31 16.23
N LEU A 437 -13.21 -13.26 16.78
CA LEU A 437 -13.26 -12.98 18.21
C LEU A 437 -14.55 -13.51 18.87
N GLU A 438 -15.28 -14.39 18.18
CA GLU A 438 -16.55 -14.99 18.61
C GLU A 438 -17.66 -13.95 18.84
N ASN A 439 -17.59 -12.80 18.16
CA ASN A 439 -18.64 -11.81 18.18
C ASN A 439 -19.56 -11.98 16.96
N PHE A 440 -20.85 -12.22 17.19
CA PHE A 440 -21.87 -12.42 16.16
C PHE A 440 -22.98 -11.36 16.21
N ASP A 441 -22.75 -10.23 16.89
CA ASP A 441 -23.72 -9.14 16.89
C ASP A 441 -23.86 -8.54 15.46
N VAL A 442 -24.99 -7.88 15.23
CA VAL A 442 -25.29 -7.20 13.96
C VAL A 442 -24.25 -6.14 13.65
N VAL A 443 -23.91 -5.99 12.36
CA VAL A 443 -23.09 -4.90 11.85
C VAL A 443 -23.93 -4.09 10.86
N GLU A 444 -24.31 -2.88 11.25
CA GLU A 444 -24.98 -1.92 10.39
C GLU A 444 -23.93 -1.12 9.60
N ILE A 445 -23.95 -1.27 8.27
CA ILE A 445 -23.07 -0.57 7.35
C ILE A 445 -23.82 0.61 6.77
N TYR A 446 -23.37 1.82 7.09
CA TYR A 446 -23.92 3.06 6.59
C TYR A 446 -23.14 3.56 5.37
N CYS A 447 -23.86 3.88 4.30
CA CYS A 447 -23.36 4.49 3.07
C CYS A 447 -24.22 5.71 2.68
N CYS A 448 -23.84 6.44 1.65
CA CYS A 448 -24.53 7.67 1.24
C CYS A 448 -24.55 7.84 -0.27
N ASN A 449 -25.73 8.05 -0.86
CA ASN A 449 -25.91 8.39 -2.28
C ASN A 449 -25.28 7.37 -3.25
N GLY A 450 -25.32 6.09 -2.90
CA GLY A 450 -24.75 5.03 -3.74
C GLY A 450 -23.22 5.01 -3.83
N ASP A 451 -22.51 5.66 -2.91
CA ASP A 451 -21.04 5.55 -2.78
C ASP A 451 -20.55 4.13 -2.45
N LEU A 452 -21.47 3.24 -2.07
CA LEU A 452 -21.31 1.80 -1.97
C LEU A 452 -22.15 1.07 -3.04
N SER A 453 -21.49 0.51 -4.05
CA SER A 453 -22.12 -0.15 -5.19
C SER A 453 -22.96 -1.38 -4.81
N LYS A 454 -24.02 -1.66 -5.57
CA LYS A 454 -24.87 -2.85 -5.37
C LYS A 454 -24.08 -4.18 -5.35
N GLN A 455 -22.97 -4.24 -6.08
CA GLN A 455 -22.08 -5.40 -6.07
C GLN A 455 -21.41 -5.58 -4.72
N ASN A 456 -20.85 -4.50 -4.15
CA ASN A 456 -20.20 -4.55 -2.85
C ASN A 456 -21.21 -4.73 -1.71
N GLN A 457 -22.41 -4.14 -1.81
CA GLN A 457 -23.50 -4.42 -0.87
C GLN A 457 -23.88 -5.91 -0.86
N ARG A 458 -23.94 -6.54 -2.05
CA ARG A 458 -24.21 -7.98 -2.16
C ARG A 458 -23.07 -8.80 -1.57
N LEU A 459 -21.81 -8.46 -1.89
CA LEU A 459 -20.63 -9.12 -1.34
C LEU A 459 -20.67 -9.11 0.20
N LEU A 460 -20.96 -7.96 0.82
CA LEU A 460 -21.04 -7.84 2.27
C LEU A 460 -22.10 -8.78 2.88
N ARG A 461 -23.32 -8.79 2.32
CA ARG A 461 -24.43 -9.64 2.78
C ARG A 461 -24.22 -11.13 2.50
N GLU A 462 -23.54 -11.48 1.42
CA GLU A 462 -23.21 -12.88 1.09
C GLU A 462 -22.12 -13.47 1.99
N GLN A 463 -21.24 -12.62 2.54
CA GLN A 463 -20.13 -13.08 3.39
C GLN A 463 -20.48 -13.10 4.88
N ASP A 464 -21.55 -12.41 5.31
CA ASP A 464 -22.00 -12.38 6.69
C ASP A 464 -23.51 -12.12 6.78
N GLU A 465 -24.24 -13.06 7.37
CA GLU A 465 -25.71 -12.97 7.51
C GLU A 465 -26.17 -11.92 8.51
N ASN A 466 -25.29 -11.46 9.40
CA ASN A 466 -25.59 -10.45 10.43
C ASN A 466 -25.14 -9.05 9.98
N VAL A 467 -24.98 -8.83 8.67
CA VAL A 467 -24.68 -7.52 8.09
C VAL A 467 -25.93 -6.92 7.47
N ASP A 468 -26.24 -5.69 7.88
CA ASP A 468 -27.20 -4.85 7.19
C ASP A 468 -26.49 -3.66 6.51
N VAL A 469 -27.06 -3.16 5.42
CA VAL A 469 -26.52 -2.03 4.66
C VAL A 469 -27.61 -0.99 4.42
N VAL A 470 -27.36 0.23 4.91
CA VAL A 470 -28.29 1.35 4.94
C VAL A 470 -27.70 2.53 4.15
N ASP A 471 -28.40 2.98 3.11
CA ASP A 471 -28.09 4.25 2.43
C ASP A 471 -28.86 5.38 3.12
N ILE A 472 -28.24 5.95 4.16
CA ILE A 472 -28.94 6.88 5.04
C ILE A 472 -29.26 8.21 4.37
N CYS A 473 -28.45 8.62 3.39
CA CYS A 473 -28.72 9.82 2.62
C CYS A 473 -29.96 9.64 1.75
N ALA A 474 -30.11 8.49 1.09
CA ALA A 474 -31.31 8.19 0.32
C ALA A 474 -32.56 8.15 1.20
N GLU A 475 -32.48 7.59 2.41
CA GLU A 475 -33.59 7.57 3.36
C GLU A 475 -33.98 8.97 3.85
N LEU A 476 -33.01 9.80 4.25
CA LEU A 476 -33.27 11.16 4.73
C LEU A 476 -33.81 12.09 3.62
N VAL A 477 -33.38 11.89 2.36
CA VAL A 477 -33.96 12.59 1.21
C VAL A 477 -35.39 12.12 0.96
N ALA A 478 -35.66 10.81 1.01
CA ALA A 478 -37.01 10.26 0.84
C ALA A 478 -37.98 10.73 1.94
N GLN A 479 -37.48 10.93 3.16
CA GLN A 479 -38.24 11.50 4.28
C GLN A 479 -38.39 13.03 4.21
N GLN A 480 -37.85 13.69 3.16
CA GLN A 480 -37.85 15.15 2.99
C GLN A 480 -37.13 15.90 4.13
N VAL A 481 -36.22 15.22 4.83
CA VAL A 481 -35.36 15.82 5.86
C VAL A 481 -34.17 16.52 5.20
N PHE A 482 -33.57 15.87 4.19
CA PHE A 482 -32.50 16.45 3.38
C PHE A 482 -32.96 16.70 1.95
N ASP A 483 -32.29 17.64 1.29
CA ASP A 483 -32.23 17.73 -0.16
C ASP A 483 -30.95 17.09 -0.70
N ASP A 484 -30.85 16.95 -2.03
CA ASP A 484 -29.67 16.37 -2.68
C ASP A 484 -28.39 17.20 -2.45
N GLU A 485 -28.52 18.50 -2.15
CA GLU A 485 -27.38 19.39 -1.89
C GLU A 485 -26.70 19.04 -0.57
N ILE A 486 -27.50 18.85 0.49
CA ILE A 486 -27.02 18.48 1.82
C ILE A 486 -26.59 17.03 1.89
N ALA A 487 -27.33 16.11 1.25
CA ALA A 487 -26.93 14.71 1.17
C ALA A 487 -25.50 14.55 0.61
N ARG A 488 -25.15 15.30 -0.43
CA ARG A 488 -23.79 15.32 -1.01
C ARG A 488 -22.70 15.78 -0.05
N GLN A 489 -23.02 16.52 1.02
CA GLN A 489 -22.04 16.92 2.05
C GLN A 489 -21.65 15.76 2.99
N PHE A 490 -22.41 14.67 2.98
CA PHE A 490 -22.15 13.45 3.77
C PHE A 490 -21.52 12.32 2.94
N GLU A 491 -21.55 12.40 1.61
CA GLU A 491 -20.92 11.43 0.72
C GLU A 491 -19.41 11.36 0.99
N ARG A 492 -18.89 10.17 1.30
CA ARG A 492 -17.47 9.94 1.65
C ARG A 492 -16.92 10.88 2.73
N SER A 493 -17.78 11.39 3.61
CA SER A 493 -17.44 12.34 4.67
C SER A 493 -17.37 11.64 6.02
N ASN A 494 -16.38 11.98 6.86
CA ASN A 494 -16.28 11.44 8.22
C ASN A 494 -17.54 11.73 9.05
N TRP A 495 -18.26 12.80 8.74
CA TRP A 495 -19.51 13.15 9.40
C TRP A 495 -20.67 12.19 9.13
N LEU A 496 -20.57 11.30 8.15
CA LEU A 496 -21.55 10.22 7.95
C LEU A 496 -21.68 9.36 9.21
N LYS A 497 -20.59 9.21 9.98
CA LYS A 497 -20.57 8.48 11.25
C LYS A 497 -21.53 9.07 12.29
N ALA A 498 -21.62 10.41 12.37
CA ALA A 498 -22.55 11.08 13.27
C ALA A 498 -24.01 10.81 12.88
N LEU A 499 -24.32 10.80 11.58
CA LEU A 499 -25.65 10.41 11.10
C LEU A 499 -25.92 8.93 11.39
N ALA A 500 -24.96 8.05 11.16
CA ALA A 500 -25.09 6.61 11.40
C ALA A 500 -25.43 6.33 12.88
N VAL A 501 -24.71 6.94 13.83
CA VAL A 501 -25.02 6.82 15.26
C VAL A 501 -26.42 7.33 15.60
N HIS A 502 -26.79 8.49 15.05
CA HIS A 502 -28.11 9.07 15.28
C HIS A 502 -29.23 8.16 14.74
N GLN A 503 -29.07 7.66 13.52
CA GLN A 503 -30.11 6.95 12.76
C GLN A 503 -30.18 5.45 13.05
N SER A 504 -29.14 4.88 13.66
CA SER A 504 -29.15 3.48 14.08
C SER A 504 -30.26 3.21 15.07
N GLN A 505 -30.95 2.09 14.86
CA GLN A 505 -31.99 1.59 15.75
C GLN A 505 -31.42 0.82 16.96
N LEU A 506 -30.09 0.65 17.01
CA LEU A 506 -29.41 -0.05 18.09
C LEU A 506 -29.50 0.69 19.43
N VAL A 507 -29.83 -0.02 20.50
CA VAL A 507 -29.80 0.52 21.86
C VAL A 507 -28.37 0.65 22.37
N GLN A 508 -27.51 -0.35 22.12
CA GLN A 508 -26.09 -0.34 22.47
C GLN A 508 -25.24 -0.45 21.20
N ALA A 509 -24.69 0.67 20.74
CA ALA A 509 -23.88 0.73 19.53
C ALA A 509 -22.40 0.85 19.85
N ILE A 510 -21.57 0.04 19.20
CA ILE A 510 -20.12 0.26 19.10
C ILE A 510 -19.81 0.69 17.67
N VAL A 511 -19.26 1.89 17.51
CA VAL A 511 -18.85 2.38 16.19
C VAL A 511 -17.39 2.03 15.95
N LEU A 512 -17.06 1.60 14.74
CA LEU A 512 -15.69 1.24 14.34
C LEU A 512 -15.34 1.89 13.00
N ASP A 513 -14.14 2.50 12.93
CA ASP A 513 -13.52 2.81 11.64
C ASP A 513 -13.11 1.51 10.92
N ALA A 514 -13.18 1.53 9.59
CA ALA A 514 -12.87 0.36 8.78
C ALA A 514 -11.42 -0.15 8.95
N ASP A 515 -10.49 0.73 9.33
CA ASP A 515 -9.07 0.46 9.52
C ASP A 515 -8.64 0.24 10.98
N VAL A 516 -9.61 -0.03 11.86
CA VAL A 516 -9.35 -0.59 13.20
C VAL A 516 -8.90 -2.05 13.08
N LEU A 517 -7.88 -2.41 13.86
CA LEU A 517 -7.43 -3.77 14.14
C LEU A 517 -7.77 -4.12 15.60
N LEU A 518 -8.58 -5.14 15.81
CA LEU A 518 -9.04 -5.56 17.13
C LEU A 518 -8.14 -6.65 17.72
N LEU A 519 -7.70 -6.47 18.98
CA LEU A 519 -6.98 -7.50 19.72
C LEU A 519 -7.89 -8.28 20.69
N LYS A 520 -9.06 -7.73 21.01
CA LYS A 520 -10.09 -8.33 21.88
C LYS A 520 -11.48 -8.02 21.34
N ASP A 521 -12.48 -8.83 21.74
CA ASP A 521 -13.89 -8.54 21.46
C ASP A 521 -14.26 -7.17 22.05
N PRO A 522 -14.56 -6.15 21.22
CA PRO A 522 -14.84 -4.79 21.68
C PRO A 522 -16.10 -4.71 22.55
N ARG A 523 -17.00 -5.70 22.52
CA ARG A 523 -18.14 -5.79 23.44
C ARG A 523 -17.71 -5.86 24.91
N SER A 524 -16.45 -6.19 25.21
CA SER A 524 -15.88 -6.12 26.56
C SER A 524 -16.09 -4.75 27.21
N VAL A 525 -16.18 -3.66 26.43
CA VAL A 525 -16.37 -2.29 26.92
C VAL A 525 -17.73 -2.08 27.59
N HIS A 526 -18.77 -2.83 27.18
CA HIS A 526 -20.11 -2.72 27.79
C HIS A 526 -20.12 -3.12 29.27
N LYS A 527 -19.18 -3.97 29.68
CA LYS A 527 -19.05 -4.46 31.06
C LYS A 527 -18.22 -3.53 31.95
N LYS A 528 -17.63 -2.48 31.38
CA LYS A 528 -16.75 -1.57 32.12
C LYS A 528 -17.57 -0.62 32.96
N GLN A 529 -17.02 -0.26 34.11
CA GLN A 529 -17.71 0.59 35.08
C GLN A 529 -18.05 1.97 34.48
N GLY A 530 -17.18 2.52 33.63
CA GLY A 530 -17.44 3.75 32.88
C GLY A 530 -18.72 3.65 32.04
N TYR A 531 -18.78 2.67 31.13
CA TYR A 531 -19.95 2.42 30.29
C TYR A 531 -21.22 2.17 31.11
N THR A 532 -21.14 1.35 32.16
CA THR A 532 -22.33 1.02 32.98
C THR A 532 -22.90 2.26 33.68
N LYS A 533 -22.06 3.23 34.04
CA LYS A 533 -22.47 4.46 34.72
C LYS A 533 -23.02 5.52 33.76
N THR A 534 -22.37 5.70 32.60
CA THR A 534 -22.63 6.84 31.71
C THR A 534 -23.24 6.45 30.36
N GLY A 535 -23.36 5.16 30.08
CA GLY A 535 -23.76 4.66 28.77
C GLY A 535 -22.75 4.94 27.65
N THR A 536 -21.54 5.41 27.97
CA THR A 536 -20.56 5.84 26.96
C THR A 536 -19.15 5.34 27.25
N VAL A 537 -18.37 5.11 26.20
CA VAL A 537 -16.90 4.99 26.27
C VAL A 537 -16.31 5.72 25.07
N PHE A 538 -15.51 6.75 25.37
CA PHE A 538 -14.70 7.49 24.41
C PHE A 538 -13.21 7.29 24.69
N PHE A 539 -12.37 7.45 23.67
CA PHE A 539 -10.92 7.31 23.78
C PHE A 539 -10.24 8.63 23.43
N TYR A 540 -9.09 8.89 24.05
CA TYR A 540 -8.36 10.12 23.79
C TYR A 540 -7.50 10.02 22.54
N ASP A 541 -7.45 11.10 21.75
CA ASP A 541 -6.47 11.25 20.66
C ASP A 541 -5.11 11.73 21.22
N ARG A 542 -4.13 11.82 20.32
CA ARG A 542 -2.80 12.37 20.60
C ARG A 542 -2.93 13.82 21.05
N VAL A 543 -2.08 14.20 21.99
CA VAL A 543 -2.00 15.58 22.46
C VAL A 543 -1.11 16.36 21.49
N VAL A 544 -1.74 17.10 20.57
CA VAL A 544 -1.06 17.87 19.54
C VAL A 544 -0.87 19.30 20.03
N ASN A 545 0.37 19.74 20.17
CA ASN A 545 0.65 21.13 20.50
C ASN A 545 0.51 22.00 19.24
N ALA A 546 -0.54 22.82 19.21
CA ALA A 546 -0.85 23.72 18.10
C ALA A 546 0.28 24.71 17.76
N SER A 547 1.10 25.11 18.74
CA SER A 547 2.24 26.03 18.51
C SER A 547 3.44 25.35 17.83
N LEU A 548 3.47 24.01 17.77
CA LEU A 548 4.55 23.23 17.14
C LEU A 548 4.14 22.67 15.77
N HIS A 549 2.85 22.70 15.44
CA HIS A 549 2.30 22.12 14.22
C HIS A 549 1.32 23.11 13.54
N GLU A 550 1.88 24.11 12.86
CA GLU A 550 1.11 25.04 12.02
C GLU A 550 0.20 24.25 11.05
N ASN A 551 -1.07 24.63 10.95
CA ASN A 551 -2.15 23.99 10.19
C ASN A 551 -2.81 22.72 10.80
N ALA A 552 -2.24 22.07 11.83
CA ALA A 552 -2.85 20.86 12.40
C ALA A 552 -4.15 21.15 13.19
N CYS A 553 -4.30 22.39 13.65
CA CYS A 553 -5.36 22.82 14.56
C CYS A 553 -6.15 24.04 14.02
N ASP A 554 -6.08 24.31 12.72
CA ASP A 554 -6.63 25.55 12.15
C ASP A 554 -8.12 25.71 12.43
N GLY A 555 -8.46 26.79 13.13
CA GLY A 555 -9.83 27.20 13.42
C GLY A 555 -10.55 26.40 14.49
N ILE A 556 -9.97 25.35 15.08
CA ILE A 556 -10.61 24.55 16.12
C ILE A 556 -10.42 25.20 17.49
N ASN A 557 -11.51 25.65 18.13
CA ASN A 557 -11.49 26.21 19.47
C ASN A 557 -12.68 25.70 20.31
N ILE A 558 -12.47 24.60 21.02
CA ILE A 558 -13.49 23.98 21.88
C ILE A 558 -14.00 24.93 22.97
N SER A 559 -13.12 25.74 23.57
CA SER A 559 -13.53 26.71 24.58
C SER A 559 -14.49 27.76 24.01
N HIS A 560 -14.24 28.24 22.79
CA HIS A 560 -15.09 29.21 22.13
C HIS A 560 -16.48 28.62 21.87
N VAL A 561 -16.52 27.45 21.22
CA VAL A 561 -17.75 26.72 20.88
C VAL A 561 -18.64 26.53 22.12
N VAL A 562 -18.07 26.04 23.23
CA VAL A 562 -18.84 25.82 24.46
C VAL A 562 -19.31 27.14 25.08
N GLN A 563 -18.54 28.22 25.00
CA GLN A 563 -18.90 29.52 25.57
C GLN A 563 -19.97 30.26 24.75
N THR A 564 -19.98 30.10 23.44
CA THR A 564 -20.89 30.79 22.51
C THR A 564 -22.08 29.94 22.07
N PHE A 565 -22.14 28.68 22.51
CA PHE A 565 -23.24 27.77 22.22
C PHE A 565 -24.60 28.36 22.65
N ASP A 566 -25.62 28.16 21.82
CA ASP A 566 -26.99 28.61 22.10
C ASP A 566 -27.72 27.62 23.01
N TYR A 567 -27.34 27.61 24.30
CA TYR A 567 -27.93 26.73 25.29
C TYR A 567 -29.45 26.92 25.43
N ALA A 568 -29.93 28.16 25.26
CA ALA A 568 -31.34 28.50 25.38
C ALA A 568 -32.19 27.74 24.35
N ARG A 569 -31.69 27.56 23.11
CA ARG A 569 -32.35 26.75 22.07
C ARG A 569 -32.63 25.32 22.51
N PHE A 570 -31.80 24.75 23.38
CA PHE A 570 -31.92 23.37 23.87
C PHE A 570 -32.41 23.28 25.32
N GLY A 571 -32.91 24.39 25.89
CA GLY A 571 -33.44 24.41 27.26
C GLY A 571 -32.38 24.22 28.35
N HIS A 572 -31.14 24.62 28.06
CA HIS A 572 -30.00 24.55 28.97
C HIS A 572 -29.47 25.96 29.30
N GLU A 573 -28.60 26.03 30.30
CA GLU A 573 -27.81 27.23 30.63
C GLU A 573 -26.32 26.88 30.52
N TYR A 574 -25.44 27.86 30.30
CA TYR A 574 -24.00 27.61 30.29
C TYR A 574 -23.53 27.04 31.63
N ARG A 575 -23.22 25.74 31.67
CA ARG A 575 -22.74 25.05 32.87
C ARG A 575 -21.75 23.94 32.51
N PRO A 576 -20.50 24.30 32.14
CA PRO A 576 -19.49 23.30 31.80
C PRO A 576 -19.28 22.31 32.96
N SER A 577 -19.02 21.06 32.64
CA SER A 577 -18.70 20.02 33.62
C SER A 577 -17.28 20.17 34.17
N ASP A 578 -17.01 19.51 35.31
CA ASP A 578 -15.63 19.45 35.82
C ASP A 578 -14.72 18.66 34.88
N GLN A 579 -15.28 17.67 34.17
CA GLN A 579 -14.54 16.90 33.19
C GLN A 579 -14.12 17.78 32.00
N LEU A 580 -15.02 18.59 31.45
CA LEU A 580 -14.69 19.56 30.41
C LEU A 580 -13.69 20.61 30.90
N ARG A 581 -13.89 21.19 32.08
CA ARG A 581 -12.95 22.19 32.63
C ARG A 581 -11.51 21.67 32.75
N ASN A 582 -11.36 20.38 33.03
CA ASN A 582 -10.06 19.72 33.15
C ASN A 582 -9.54 19.15 31.82
N SER A 583 -10.36 19.15 30.77
CA SER A 583 -10.01 18.60 29.45
C SER A 583 -8.87 19.40 28.81
N LEU A 584 -8.02 18.73 28.05
CA LEU A 584 -6.86 19.40 27.43
C LEU A 584 -7.33 20.33 26.31
N ALA A 585 -8.32 19.89 25.52
CA ALA A 585 -8.86 20.68 24.42
C ALA A 585 -9.58 21.95 24.87
N PHE A 586 -10.35 21.89 25.97
CA PHE A 586 -11.01 23.08 26.50
C PHE A 586 -10.02 24.10 27.09
N ARG A 587 -8.91 23.62 27.65
CA ARG A 587 -7.82 24.48 28.16
C ARG A 587 -6.88 24.98 27.05
N GLY A 588 -7.12 24.60 25.79
CA GLY A 588 -6.33 25.02 24.63
C GLY A 588 -4.95 24.34 24.53
N GLU A 589 -4.73 23.21 25.22
CA GLU A 589 -3.46 22.47 25.22
C GLU A 589 -3.35 21.43 24.09
N THR A 590 -4.48 21.12 23.45
CA THR A 590 -4.57 20.28 22.23
C THR A 590 -5.79 20.72 21.43
N CYS A 591 -5.79 20.47 20.11
CA CYS A 591 -6.98 20.68 19.29
C CYS A 591 -7.81 19.41 19.06
N HIS A 592 -7.29 18.24 19.46
CA HIS A 592 -8.00 16.98 19.41
C HIS A 592 -8.16 16.41 20.82
N GLU A 593 -9.39 16.15 21.22
CA GLU A 593 -9.69 15.48 22.48
C GLU A 593 -9.94 14.01 22.22
N GLN A 594 -10.80 13.69 21.23
CA GLN A 594 -11.32 12.34 21.01
C GLN A 594 -10.68 11.64 19.80
N ASP A 595 -10.29 10.39 20.02
CA ASP A 595 -10.14 9.37 18.98
C ASP A 595 -11.52 8.74 18.71
N SER A 596 -12.10 8.99 17.54
CA SER A 596 -13.41 8.45 17.13
C SER A 596 -13.33 7.16 16.31
N SER A 597 -12.16 6.51 16.27
CA SER A 597 -12.00 5.24 15.55
C SER A 597 -12.69 4.06 16.21
N MET A 598 -12.90 4.13 17.53
CA MET A 598 -13.86 3.31 18.24
C MET A 598 -14.58 4.16 19.29
N LEU A 599 -15.89 3.98 19.41
CA LEU A 599 -16.66 4.53 20.54
C LEU A 599 -17.84 3.63 20.86
N ALA A 600 -18.33 3.66 22.10
CA ALA A 600 -19.50 2.92 22.52
C ALA A 600 -20.55 3.87 23.11
N ILE A 601 -21.82 3.69 22.71
CA ILE A 601 -22.96 4.53 23.13
C ILE A 601 -24.16 3.64 23.45
N LYS A 602 -24.82 3.92 24.58
CA LYS A 602 -26.12 3.37 24.98
C LYS A 602 -27.19 4.45 24.83
N LYS A 603 -27.99 4.38 23.77
CA LYS A 603 -29.00 5.39 23.41
C LYS A 603 -30.20 5.44 24.38
N THR A 604 -30.34 4.45 25.26
CA THR A 604 -31.36 4.43 26.32
C THR A 604 -30.85 4.90 27.68
N GLN A 605 -29.57 5.29 27.79
CA GLN A 605 -29.07 5.90 29.01
C GLN A 605 -29.81 7.21 29.27
N PHE A 606 -30.07 7.52 30.55
CA PHE A 606 -30.76 8.75 30.93
C PHE A 606 -30.09 9.99 30.30
N GLY A 607 -30.86 10.75 29.51
CA GLY A 607 -30.41 11.96 28.82
C GLY A 607 -29.76 11.72 27.44
N ALA A 608 -29.49 10.47 27.05
CA ALA A 608 -28.89 10.18 25.75
C ALA A 608 -29.75 10.64 24.56
N ASP A 609 -31.08 10.70 24.73
CA ASP A 609 -32.03 11.29 23.77
C ASP A 609 -31.66 12.75 23.44
N LYS A 610 -31.37 13.57 24.46
CA LYS A 610 -30.93 14.97 24.28
C LYS A 610 -29.55 15.06 23.64
N ALA A 611 -28.65 14.15 24.01
CA ALA A 611 -27.33 14.08 23.38
C ALA A 611 -27.44 13.69 21.89
N MET A 612 -28.37 12.81 21.50
CA MET A 612 -28.60 12.47 20.09
C MET A 612 -29.16 13.67 19.32
N GLN A 613 -30.12 14.40 19.88
CA GLN A 613 -30.62 15.65 19.29
C GLN A 613 -29.48 16.66 19.06
N LEU A 614 -28.59 16.83 20.04
CA LEU A 614 -27.43 17.70 19.89
C LEU A 614 -26.42 17.17 18.88
N LEU A 615 -26.19 15.86 18.80
CA LEU A 615 -25.33 15.26 17.79
C LEU A 615 -25.87 15.52 16.37
N TRP A 616 -27.19 15.40 16.18
CA TRP A 616 -27.86 15.76 14.93
C TRP A 616 -27.63 17.22 14.58
N PHE A 617 -27.90 18.13 15.52
CA PHE A 617 -27.67 19.57 15.32
C PHE A 617 -26.21 19.89 14.99
N LEU A 618 -25.25 19.31 15.71
CA LEU A 618 -23.82 19.49 15.49
C LEU A 618 -23.41 19.04 14.08
N ALA A 619 -23.93 17.90 13.63
CA ALA A 619 -23.62 17.30 12.33
C ALA A 619 -24.33 17.97 11.15
N THR A 620 -25.51 18.55 11.34
CA THR A 620 -26.35 19.06 10.23
C THR A 620 -26.40 20.58 10.12
N GLU A 621 -26.17 21.29 11.23
CA GLU A 621 -26.25 22.75 11.28
C GLU A 621 -24.93 23.38 11.74
N HIS A 622 -24.47 23.03 12.95
CA HIS A 622 -23.40 23.78 13.62
C HIS A 622 -22.06 23.71 12.86
N ARG A 623 -21.68 22.53 12.36
CA ARG A 623 -20.41 22.33 11.62
C ARG A 623 -20.24 23.23 10.40
N PHE A 624 -21.34 23.72 9.83
CA PHE A 624 -21.31 24.60 8.66
C PHE A 624 -21.15 26.06 9.04
N ALA A 625 -21.48 26.42 10.28
CA ALA A 625 -21.32 27.76 10.81
C ALA A 625 -19.93 27.98 11.43
N GLU A 626 -19.37 26.95 12.06
CA GLU A 626 -18.14 27.05 12.84
C GLU A 626 -17.32 25.76 12.75
N SER A 627 -16.00 25.90 12.63
CA SER A 627 -15.07 24.76 12.69
C SER A 627 -14.77 24.45 14.15
N PHE A 628 -15.11 23.25 14.62
CA PHE A 628 -14.86 22.83 16.00
C PHE A 628 -14.24 21.45 16.12
N SER A 629 -14.04 20.75 15.01
CA SER A 629 -13.64 19.34 15.00
C SER A 629 -12.91 19.00 13.72
N TRP A 630 -11.94 18.08 13.81
CA TRP A 630 -11.38 17.43 12.64
C TRP A 630 -12.34 16.33 12.20
N GLY A 631 -13.19 16.64 11.22
CA GLY A 631 -14.31 15.77 10.87
C GLY A 631 -15.28 15.66 12.04
N ASP A 632 -15.74 14.45 12.33
CA ASP A 632 -16.74 14.12 13.34
C ASP A 632 -16.21 13.97 14.78
N LYS A 633 -14.88 13.87 14.95
CA LYS A 633 -14.22 13.41 16.17
C LYS A 633 -14.76 14.01 17.47
N GLU A 634 -14.87 15.33 17.54
CA GLU A 634 -15.25 16.02 18.78
C GLU A 634 -16.77 16.06 18.99
N ALA A 635 -17.57 15.76 17.95
CA ALA A 635 -19.03 15.94 18.00
C ALA A 635 -19.70 14.98 18.98
N PHE A 636 -19.20 13.75 19.12
CA PHE A 636 -19.84 12.75 19.98
C PHE A 636 -19.81 13.15 21.45
N TRP A 637 -18.62 13.45 21.99
CA TRP A 637 -18.53 13.82 23.40
C TRP A 637 -19.07 15.23 23.67
N LEU A 638 -18.92 16.17 22.73
CA LEU A 638 -19.50 17.51 22.86
C LEU A 638 -21.03 17.46 22.92
N ALA A 639 -21.68 16.58 22.17
CA ALA A 639 -23.12 16.43 22.24
C ALA A 639 -23.60 16.04 23.65
N TYR A 640 -22.85 15.18 24.35
CA TYR A 640 -23.13 14.82 25.74
C TYR A 640 -22.82 15.97 26.71
N GLU A 641 -21.69 16.65 26.54
CA GLU A 641 -21.31 17.81 27.38
C GLU A 641 -22.34 18.93 27.26
N LEU A 642 -22.72 19.32 26.04
CA LEU A 642 -23.70 20.38 25.79
C LEU A 642 -25.13 20.00 26.24
N ALA A 643 -25.45 18.69 26.27
CA ALA A 643 -26.71 18.17 26.81
C ALA A 643 -26.73 18.12 28.35
N HIS A 644 -25.59 18.39 29.00
CA HIS A 644 -25.34 18.14 30.42
C HIS A 644 -25.59 16.66 30.82
N VAL A 645 -25.23 15.73 29.94
CA VAL A 645 -25.36 14.30 30.17
C VAL A 645 -23.98 13.75 30.53
N PRO A 646 -23.83 13.02 31.65
CA PRO A 646 -22.55 12.42 32.00
C PRO A 646 -22.02 11.52 30.89
N TYR A 647 -20.74 11.67 30.56
CA TYR A 647 -20.04 10.82 29.61
C TYR A 647 -18.73 10.31 30.20
N PHE A 648 -18.15 9.27 29.59
CA PHE A 648 -16.93 8.65 30.09
C PHE A 648 -15.87 8.54 29.00
N PHE A 649 -14.69 9.07 29.29
CA PHE A 649 -13.47 8.78 28.54
C PHE A 649 -12.66 7.70 29.27
N SER A 650 -11.99 6.85 28.49
CA SER A 650 -10.95 5.96 28.98
C SER A 650 -9.96 6.74 29.87
N PRO A 651 -9.51 6.19 31.00
CA PRO A 651 -8.54 6.88 31.87
C PRO A 651 -7.13 6.95 31.25
N TRP A 652 -6.90 6.29 30.12
CA TRP A 652 -5.60 6.13 29.49
C TRP A 652 -5.43 7.09 28.32
N GLY A 653 -4.24 7.67 28.20
CA GLY A 653 -3.86 8.49 27.04
C GLY A 653 -3.63 7.65 25.78
N ALA A 654 -3.70 8.32 24.62
CA ALA A 654 -3.37 7.74 23.32
C ALA A 654 -1.99 7.09 23.32
N SER A 655 -1.88 5.87 22.81
CA SER A 655 -0.61 5.18 22.55
C SER A 655 -0.36 5.05 21.05
N VAL A 656 0.83 4.65 20.63
CA VAL A 656 1.08 4.29 19.23
C VAL A 656 1.82 2.97 19.10
N VAL A 657 1.64 2.30 17.97
CA VAL A 657 2.44 1.15 17.54
C VAL A 657 3.52 1.61 16.57
N SER A 658 4.72 1.05 16.68
CA SER A 658 5.86 1.46 15.87
C SER A 658 5.57 1.36 14.36
N ALA A 659 5.94 2.38 13.59
CA ALA A 659 5.77 2.41 12.13
C ALA A 659 7.08 2.19 11.33
N THR A 660 8.24 2.39 11.94
CA THR A 660 9.52 2.43 11.20
C THR A 660 10.47 1.29 11.62
N ALA A 661 11.06 0.60 10.65
CA ALA A 661 12.04 -0.48 10.91
C ALA A 661 13.51 -0.02 10.97
N ASN A 662 13.81 1.26 10.69
CA ASN A 662 15.17 1.77 10.44
C ASN A 662 15.98 2.12 11.71
N HIS A 663 16.13 1.18 12.64
CA HIS A 663 16.81 1.40 13.94
C HIS A 663 16.26 2.63 14.70
N ASP A 664 15.01 2.98 14.42
CA ASP A 664 14.35 4.18 14.95
C ASP A 664 14.32 4.15 16.48
N LEU A 665 14.02 2.98 17.04
CA LEU A 665 14.02 2.72 18.48
C LEU A 665 15.40 2.84 19.13
N GLU A 666 16.48 2.48 18.42
CA GLU A 666 17.86 2.64 18.92
C GLU A 666 18.25 4.13 18.93
N ARG A 667 17.80 4.88 17.93
CA ARG A 667 18.07 6.32 17.79
C ARG A 667 17.19 7.19 18.69
N HIS A 668 15.97 6.73 18.97
CA HIS A 668 14.93 7.47 19.66
C HIS A 668 14.25 6.60 20.74
N PRO A 669 14.98 6.20 21.80
CA PRO A 669 14.45 5.27 22.81
C PRO A 669 13.25 5.80 23.59
N GLU A 670 13.12 7.13 23.70
CA GLU A 670 12.05 7.82 24.45
C GLU A 670 10.86 8.25 23.58
N THR A 671 10.93 8.03 22.26
CA THR A 671 9.91 8.47 21.31
C THR A 671 9.44 7.32 20.45
N LEU A 672 8.13 7.18 20.27
CA LEU A 672 7.56 6.20 19.37
C LEU A 672 6.62 6.88 18.38
N CYS A 673 6.76 6.56 17.10
CA CYS A 673 5.91 7.10 16.04
C CYS A 673 5.11 5.99 15.34
N GLY A 674 3.83 6.25 15.06
CA GLY A 674 3.04 5.41 14.19
C GLY A 674 1.53 5.41 14.47
N SER A 675 0.89 4.28 14.16
CA SER A 675 -0.56 4.09 14.22
C SER A 675 -1.10 4.17 15.64
N LEU A 676 -2.27 4.80 15.80
CA LEU A 676 -2.87 5.07 17.10
C LEU A 676 -3.29 3.76 17.77
N ALA A 677 -3.13 3.65 19.08
CA ALA A 677 -3.37 2.44 19.83
C ALA A 677 -4.05 2.78 21.16
N GLN A 678 -5.03 1.97 21.55
CA GLN A 678 -5.79 2.18 22.79
C GLN A 678 -5.75 0.95 23.68
N TYR A 679 -5.60 1.18 24.98
CA TYR A 679 -5.71 0.15 26.01
C TYR A 679 -7.15 0.00 26.50
N GLU A 680 -7.46 -1.15 27.06
CA GLU A 680 -8.72 -1.42 27.74
C GLU A 680 -9.05 -0.33 28.77
N PRO A 681 -10.28 0.23 28.77
CA PRO A 681 -10.66 1.36 29.62
C PRO A 681 -11.03 0.91 31.04
N VAL A 682 -10.08 0.27 31.72
CA VAL A 682 -10.16 -0.14 33.13
C VAL A 682 -9.50 0.92 34.01
N ALA A 683 -9.98 1.06 35.25
CA ALA A 683 -9.42 2.02 36.21
C ALA A 683 -8.00 1.63 36.65
N ALA A 684 -7.22 2.60 37.12
CA ALA A 684 -5.79 2.41 37.41
C ALA A 684 -5.50 1.59 38.68
N ASP A 685 -6.50 1.39 39.53
CA ASP A 685 -6.49 0.52 40.71
C ASP A 685 -6.78 -0.95 40.37
N ASP A 686 -7.14 -1.24 39.11
CA ASP A 686 -7.29 -2.60 38.62
C ASP A 686 -5.90 -3.23 38.45
N THR A 687 -5.61 -4.31 39.19
CA THR A 687 -4.31 -5.00 39.21
C THR A 687 -3.98 -5.73 37.90
N ASP A 688 -4.85 -5.63 36.91
CA ASP A 688 -4.71 -6.26 35.61
C ASP A 688 -3.56 -5.66 34.79
N GLU A 689 -2.79 -6.56 34.17
CA GLU A 689 -1.76 -6.19 33.20
C GLU A 689 -2.34 -5.30 32.09
N PRO A 690 -1.61 -4.26 31.64
CA PRO A 690 -2.04 -3.41 30.54
C PRO A 690 -2.42 -4.22 29.29
N ALA A 691 -3.70 -4.29 28.99
CA ALA A 691 -4.21 -5.01 27.83
C ALA A 691 -4.53 -4.04 26.68
N LEU A 692 -3.82 -4.19 25.57
CA LEU A 692 -4.11 -3.45 24.35
C LEU A 692 -5.45 -3.92 23.77
N LEU A 693 -6.37 -2.99 23.52
CA LEU A 693 -7.73 -3.25 23.01
C LEU A 693 -7.75 -3.26 21.49
N TYR A 694 -7.30 -2.16 20.88
CA TYR A 694 -7.27 -2.00 19.43
C TYR A 694 -6.14 -1.08 18.96
N VAL A 695 -5.84 -1.16 17.67
CA VAL A 695 -4.92 -0.25 16.97
C VAL A 695 -5.62 0.28 15.72
N ASN A 696 -5.57 1.59 15.49
CA ASN A 696 -6.14 2.22 14.32
C ASN A 696 -5.04 2.68 13.35
N GLY A 697 -5.12 2.18 12.11
CA GLY A 697 -4.37 2.76 11.01
C GLY A 697 -4.39 1.93 9.75
N LYS A 698 -4.90 2.51 8.67
CA LYS A 698 -4.90 1.93 7.32
C LYS A 698 -3.55 1.34 6.90
N ALA A 699 -2.44 2.01 7.23
CA ALA A 699 -1.07 1.56 6.93
C ALA A 699 -0.63 0.29 7.69
N LEU A 700 -1.42 -0.24 8.62
CA LEU A 700 -1.15 -1.55 9.22
C LEU A 700 -1.77 -2.70 8.42
N VAL A 701 -2.82 -2.43 7.66
CA VAL A 701 -3.61 -3.46 6.96
C VAL A 701 -3.40 -3.35 5.45
N ASP A 702 -3.50 -2.14 4.91
CA ASP A 702 -3.35 -1.82 3.50
C ASP A 702 -1.87 -1.52 3.16
N PRO A 703 -1.23 -2.33 2.28
CA PRO A 703 0.15 -2.12 1.88
C PRO A 703 0.40 -0.88 1.00
N VAL A 704 -0.64 -0.30 0.40
CA VAL A 704 -0.58 0.97 -0.33
C VAL A 704 -1.70 1.88 0.19
N PRO A 705 -1.56 2.42 1.41
CA PRO A 705 -2.66 3.11 2.09
C PRO A 705 -3.04 4.45 1.43
N PHE A 706 -2.23 4.95 0.50
CA PHE A 706 -2.39 6.23 -0.18
C PHE A 706 -3.01 6.08 -1.57
N GLU A 707 -4.03 6.89 -1.85
CA GLU A 707 -4.54 7.10 -3.20
C GLU A 707 -3.75 8.22 -3.88
N PHE A 708 -3.11 7.91 -5.00
CA PHE A 708 -2.46 8.93 -5.80
C PHE A 708 -3.51 9.67 -6.64
N GLY A 709 -3.83 10.90 -6.25
CA GLY A 709 -4.82 11.74 -6.92
C GLY A 709 -5.43 12.81 -6.01
N GLY A 710 -5.39 12.62 -4.69
CA GLY A 710 -5.76 13.61 -3.68
C GLY A 710 -4.64 14.64 -3.40
N SER A 711 -4.82 15.48 -2.37
CA SER A 711 -3.89 16.57 -2.00
C SER A 711 -2.47 16.12 -1.66
N ALA A 712 -2.27 14.85 -1.29
CA ALA A 712 -0.96 14.22 -1.17
C ALA A 712 -0.50 13.67 -2.54
N ARG A 713 -0.04 14.56 -3.42
CA ARG A 713 0.27 14.22 -4.82
C ARG A 713 1.62 13.55 -5.05
N ASP A 714 2.49 13.41 -4.05
CA ASP A 714 3.84 12.87 -4.25
C ASP A 714 4.24 11.82 -3.21
N VAL A 715 4.79 10.69 -3.65
CA VAL A 715 5.54 9.74 -2.79
C VAL A 715 6.64 10.46 -2.02
N ALA A 716 7.19 11.54 -2.59
CA ALA A 716 8.18 12.40 -1.95
C ALA A 716 7.65 13.15 -0.71
N THR A 717 6.32 13.26 -0.54
CA THR A 717 5.68 13.91 0.62
C THR A 717 5.16 12.93 1.67
N VAL A 718 5.15 11.63 1.36
CA VAL A 718 4.72 10.58 2.30
C VAL A 718 5.77 10.46 3.40
N ARG A 719 5.33 10.67 4.64
CA ARG A 719 6.22 10.58 5.82
C ARG A 719 6.51 9.13 6.15
N SER A 720 7.74 8.83 6.58
CA SER A 720 8.18 7.46 6.92
C SER A 720 7.41 6.80 8.06
N ASN A 721 6.68 7.58 8.86
CA ASN A 721 5.81 7.09 9.94
C ASN A 721 4.36 6.81 9.48
N GLN A 722 4.03 7.09 8.21
CA GLN A 722 2.73 6.84 7.59
C GLN A 722 2.79 5.68 6.58
N VAL A 723 3.97 5.11 6.31
CA VAL A 723 4.16 3.99 5.38
C VAL A 723 3.78 2.65 6.01
N PHE A 724 3.48 1.67 5.15
CA PHE A 724 3.13 0.33 5.58
C PHE A 724 4.26 -0.32 6.39
N ASN A 725 4.01 -0.60 7.67
CA ASN A 725 4.98 -1.30 8.50
C ASN A 725 4.79 -2.82 8.38
N LEU A 726 5.74 -3.49 7.76
CA LEU A 726 5.74 -4.94 7.62
C LEU A 726 5.72 -5.70 8.96
N LEU A 727 6.40 -5.19 9.99
CA LEU A 727 6.49 -5.81 11.32
C LEU A 727 6.57 -4.74 12.41
N PRO A 728 5.43 -4.27 12.94
CA PRO A 728 5.43 -3.49 14.17
C PRO A 728 5.87 -4.36 15.35
N THR A 729 6.86 -3.88 16.10
CA THR A 729 7.51 -4.64 17.18
C THR A 729 7.26 -4.04 18.56
N HIS A 730 6.92 -2.75 18.64
CA HIS A 730 6.79 -2.02 19.89
C HIS A 730 5.50 -1.19 19.94
N VAL A 731 5.04 -0.92 21.15
CA VAL A 731 3.90 -0.06 21.47
C VAL A 731 4.29 0.87 22.60
N THR A 732 3.71 2.07 22.62
CA THR A 732 3.84 2.99 23.75
C THR A 732 3.21 2.33 25.00
N PRO A 733 3.88 2.37 26.16
CA PRO A 733 3.31 1.85 27.40
C PRO A 733 2.00 2.55 27.78
N ARG A 734 1.10 1.82 28.42
CA ARG A 734 -0.13 2.38 29.02
C ARG A 734 0.25 3.49 30.00
N HIS A 735 -0.34 4.66 29.83
CA HIS A 735 -0.08 5.82 30.67
C HIS A 735 -1.36 6.63 30.86
N GLN A 736 -1.44 7.36 31.96
CA GLN A 736 -2.51 8.33 32.16
C GLN A 736 -2.32 9.49 31.19
N ARG A 737 -3.44 10.05 30.71
CA ARG A 737 -3.39 11.22 29.83
C ARG A 737 -2.68 12.39 30.51
N ARG A 738 -1.80 13.05 29.78
CA ARG A 738 -1.01 14.19 30.24
C ARG A 738 -0.85 15.20 29.12
N ALA A 739 -0.65 16.47 29.48
CA ALA A 739 -0.30 17.51 28.52
C ALA A 739 0.99 17.14 27.75
N ALA A 740 1.13 17.68 26.54
CA ALA A 740 2.35 17.50 25.77
C ALA A 740 3.54 18.06 26.56
N GLN A 741 4.54 17.22 26.82
CA GLN A 741 5.79 17.69 27.39
C GLN A 741 6.56 18.48 26.33
N ALA A 742 7.47 19.37 26.76
CA ALA A 742 8.45 19.95 25.86
C ALA A 742 9.27 18.81 25.24
N ALA A 743 8.92 18.41 24.02
CA ALA A 743 9.55 17.29 23.35
C ALA A 743 11.07 17.52 23.30
N PRO A 744 11.91 16.49 23.42
CA PRO A 744 13.27 16.56 22.90
C PRO A 744 13.24 17.14 21.47
N GLU A 745 14.31 17.77 20.96
CA GLU A 745 14.32 18.27 19.57
C GLU A 745 13.87 17.21 18.55
N GLN A 746 14.06 15.94 18.88
CA GLN A 746 13.70 14.76 18.10
C GLN A 746 12.19 14.41 18.24
N GLY A 747 11.47 14.40 17.11
CA GLY A 747 10.04 14.03 17.04
C GLY A 747 9.06 15.20 17.01
N ARG A 748 9.52 16.44 17.27
CA ARG A 748 8.69 17.67 17.21
C ARG A 748 8.04 17.94 15.85
N ALA A 749 8.53 17.35 14.78
CA ALA A 749 8.05 17.61 13.42
C ALA A 749 6.78 16.83 13.05
N PHE A 750 6.39 15.80 13.82
CA PHE A 750 5.36 14.84 13.40
C PHE A 750 4.31 14.56 14.48
N ILE A 751 3.05 14.81 14.17
CA ILE A 751 1.91 14.60 15.09
C ILE A 751 1.70 13.12 15.45
N GLU A 752 2.21 12.19 14.64
CA GLU A 752 2.08 10.75 14.87
C GLU A 752 3.11 10.20 15.88
N CYS A 753 4.00 11.06 16.38
CA CYS A 753 5.04 10.71 17.33
C CYS A 753 4.65 11.08 18.77
N LEU A 754 4.80 10.13 19.68
CA LEU A 754 4.64 10.35 21.11
C LEU A 754 6.02 10.39 21.78
N THR A 755 6.33 11.52 22.42
CA THR A 755 7.65 11.80 23.00
C THR A 755 7.65 11.67 24.53
N GLY A 756 8.76 11.17 25.08
CA GLY A 756 8.97 11.01 26.53
C GLY A 756 8.11 9.92 27.20
N LEU A 757 7.56 9.00 26.40
CA LEU A 757 6.77 7.86 26.89
C LEU A 757 7.49 6.52 26.72
N GLY A 758 8.62 6.52 26.00
CA GLY A 758 9.37 5.30 25.70
C GLY A 758 8.58 4.33 24.84
N SER A 759 9.06 3.08 24.84
CA SER A 759 8.44 1.99 24.09
C SER A 759 8.59 0.67 24.86
N THR A 760 7.63 -0.23 24.66
CA THR A 760 7.64 -1.61 25.18
C THR A 760 7.34 -2.58 24.05
N ALA A 761 7.76 -3.84 24.18
CA ALA A 761 7.45 -4.86 23.19
C ALA A 761 5.94 -4.97 22.98
N ALA A 762 5.51 -4.98 21.71
CA ALA A 762 4.11 -5.19 21.37
C ALA A 762 3.67 -6.61 21.75
N PRO A 763 2.41 -6.80 22.19
CA PRO A 763 1.93 -8.12 22.58
C PRO A 763 1.94 -9.08 21.39
N ALA A 764 2.24 -10.36 21.62
CA ALA A 764 2.26 -11.39 20.56
C ALA A 764 0.93 -11.51 19.81
N ALA A 765 -0.19 -11.20 20.49
CA ALA A 765 -1.52 -11.13 19.90
C ALA A 765 -1.59 -10.15 18.72
N LEU A 766 -0.84 -9.04 18.76
CA LEU A 766 -0.81 -8.05 17.67
C LEU A 766 -0.33 -8.67 16.35
N ARG A 767 0.74 -9.47 16.38
CA ARG A 767 1.27 -10.14 15.18
C ARG A 767 0.26 -11.11 14.57
N THR A 768 -0.47 -11.83 15.44
CA THR A 768 -1.48 -12.81 15.00
C THR A 768 -2.70 -12.11 14.41
N ALA A 769 -3.20 -11.06 15.07
CA ALA A 769 -4.30 -10.25 14.57
C ALA A 769 -3.94 -9.58 13.23
N LEU A 770 -2.77 -8.94 13.13
CA LEU A 770 -2.27 -8.33 11.90
C LEU A 770 -2.17 -9.33 10.75
N TRP A 771 -1.65 -10.53 11.01
CA TRP A 771 -1.56 -11.56 9.98
C TRP A 771 -2.93 -11.93 9.44
N ARG A 772 -3.86 -12.30 10.33
CA ARG A 772 -5.23 -12.66 9.96
C ARG A 772 -5.89 -11.51 9.19
N ARG A 773 -5.76 -10.29 9.70
CA ARG A 773 -6.38 -9.11 9.12
C ARG A 773 -5.85 -8.79 7.72
N ARG A 774 -4.53 -8.87 7.53
CA ARG A 774 -3.88 -8.67 6.21
C ARG A 774 -4.24 -9.77 5.21
N VAL A 775 -4.33 -11.03 5.66
CA VAL A 775 -4.74 -12.16 4.80
C VAL A 775 -6.15 -11.90 4.28
N HIS A 776 -7.10 -11.63 5.17
CA HIS A 776 -8.49 -11.35 4.81
C HIS A 776 -8.61 -10.13 3.90
N PHE A 777 -7.99 -9.00 4.26
CA PHE A 777 -7.97 -7.78 3.45
C PHE A 777 -7.46 -8.05 2.04
N LEU A 778 -6.28 -8.66 1.91
CA LEU A 778 -5.69 -8.93 0.60
C LEU A 778 -6.49 -9.95 -0.21
N SER A 779 -7.14 -10.90 0.46
CA SER A 779 -8.04 -11.83 -0.21
C SER A 779 -9.20 -11.08 -0.87
N ILE A 780 -9.88 -10.21 -0.13
CA ILE A 780 -11.01 -9.41 -0.65
C ILE A 780 -10.53 -8.46 -1.75
N ALA A 781 -9.43 -7.74 -1.54
CA ALA A 781 -8.85 -6.83 -2.52
C ALA A 781 -8.45 -7.54 -3.83
N MET A 782 -8.18 -8.85 -3.77
CA MET A 782 -7.85 -9.66 -4.95
C MET A 782 -9.05 -10.42 -5.54
N GLY A 783 -10.26 -10.22 -5.01
CA GLY A 783 -11.47 -10.90 -5.46
C GLY A 783 -11.51 -12.38 -5.09
N HIS A 784 -10.88 -12.76 -3.98
CA HIS A 784 -10.83 -14.12 -3.47
C HIS A 784 -11.47 -14.16 -2.07
N VAL A 785 -12.59 -14.86 -1.90
CA VAL A 785 -13.34 -14.84 -0.63
C VAL A 785 -13.18 -16.11 0.22
N ALA A 786 -12.72 -17.22 -0.35
CA ALA A 786 -12.55 -18.49 0.37
C ALA A 786 -11.76 -18.39 1.70
N PRO A 787 -10.68 -17.59 1.82
CA PRO A 787 -9.90 -17.46 3.06
C PRO A 787 -10.65 -16.78 4.20
N LEU A 788 -11.75 -16.09 3.91
CA LEU A 788 -12.61 -15.46 4.92
C LEU A 788 -13.28 -16.50 5.84
N ALA A 789 -13.43 -17.74 5.38
CA ALA A 789 -14.00 -18.84 6.15
C ALA A 789 -13.07 -19.30 7.30
N SER A 790 -11.77 -19.00 7.25
CA SER A 790 -10.82 -19.40 8.29
C SER A 790 -10.44 -18.24 9.20
N CYS A 791 -10.54 -18.48 10.51
CA CYS A 791 -10.04 -17.59 11.55
C CYS A 791 -8.59 -17.87 11.93
N ASN A 792 -8.02 -18.98 11.45
CA ASN A 792 -6.62 -19.29 11.60
C ASN A 792 -6.00 -19.53 10.23
N PRO A 793 -5.62 -18.47 9.50
CA PRO A 793 -4.93 -18.63 8.22
C PRO A 793 -3.51 -19.22 8.37
N LEU A 794 -3.09 -19.64 9.56
CA LEU A 794 -1.85 -20.39 9.80
C LEU A 794 -2.07 -21.92 9.83
N ALA A 795 -3.32 -22.40 9.94
CA ALA A 795 -3.67 -23.80 10.17
C ALA A 795 -3.74 -24.63 8.88
#